data_AF-A0A1W9N045-F1
#
_entry.id   AF-A0A1W9N045-F1
#
_cell.length_a   1.000
_cell.length_b   1.000
_cell.length_c   1.000
_cell.angle_alpha   90.00
_cell.angle_beta   90.00
_cell.angle_gamma   90.00
#
_symmetry.space_group_name_H-M   'P 1'
#
loop_
_entity.id
_entity.type
_entity.pdbx_description
1 polymer ?
#
loop_
_entity_poly.entity_id
_entity_poly.type
_entity_poly.pdbx_seq_one_letter_code
_entity_poly.pdbx_strand_id
1 'polypeptide(L)'
;MKKLLVILLIIAAINGIVIVLLMSLSRFNSDEKEDAVYIALAGPMSGIDKENGDDMVRGVRLCLEQFCPQNKFKGKKIELLVFDDKDRRTAIQIATQLAGENKVLLVLGHYRSSNSITAGAIYKKSGIPAITASASVESITSGNEWYFSTIPKNRFSAAFIAAYMKKALNRTSASMIYDKNEYGSDLARHFEAEAAAQGITIKNKWEIDGESETAAQDMKNTIGQLRSAEETGMVFYAVFAGQGADFLASSRYPGTDYPVMGPDSFSNTSFAGRFKGYPGEQISPGYYSDGIYAASPFIAETGGEEALDFRKEFIRKYGSPPSWVGACYYDAMLVALTAVEKAEIQGQDIREDRRRVRDALNRVNSPDVAVKGVSGDIYFDGQGDSLGNVMMGLWHKGLFLPAFRQYLENSSELRGEGSAAASGVRQDNDFITVESRTLTETRVVYAGIDINKIYNLDTDKGTYTADFYLWFRFQGEFDDTGITFPDAVNPVTLGEPFMTDRSKENITVRSYRVIADFKSNAFDLSAYPFDRQVLRISLRHKDQPRTKLIYVPDAPGLSEADPVPSRKKDIGKRMIQPVAGWKVVDMSLFQDILTLAGPDRNAVSYSRMNLDIRIERKDLTSLFLKNFSPLMVIAIMLYMVYLIPSDRLSARAWIFIPSLAMRCWEQYIAR
;
A
#
# COMPACT_ATOMS: atom_id res chain seq x y z
N MET A 1 -32.04 -68.50 33.00
CA MET A 1 -32.38 -68.09 31.62
C MET A 1 -32.57 -66.58 31.47
N LYS A 2 -33.48 -65.92 32.21
CA LYS A 2 -33.75 -64.46 32.04
C LYS A 2 -32.51 -63.53 32.19
N LYS A 3 -31.60 -63.79 33.13
CA LYS A 3 -30.38 -62.99 33.31
C LYS A 3 -29.37 -63.10 32.15
N LEU A 4 -29.26 -64.29 31.53
CA LEU A 4 -28.37 -64.53 30.40
C LEU A 4 -28.86 -63.81 29.14
N LEU A 5 -30.19 -63.77 28.94
CA LEU A 5 -30.83 -63.06 27.83
C LEU A 5 -30.59 -61.54 27.91
N VAL A 6 -30.67 -60.97 29.12
CA VAL A 6 -30.43 -59.53 29.34
C VAL A 6 -28.96 -59.18 29.07
N ILE A 7 -28.01 -60.01 29.49
CA ILE A 7 -26.58 -59.78 29.23
C ILE A 7 -26.30 -59.85 27.72
N LEU A 8 -26.88 -60.80 27.00
CA LEU A 8 -26.72 -60.92 25.54
C LEU A 8 -27.33 -59.72 24.80
N LEU A 9 -28.47 -59.19 25.24
CA LEU A 9 -29.08 -57.99 24.67
C LEU A 9 -28.25 -56.73 24.91
N ILE A 10 -27.62 -56.60 26.09
CA ILE A 10 -26.73 -55.48 26.39
C ILE A 10 -25.46 -55.55 25.54
N ILE A 11 -24.87 -56.74 25.38
CA ILE A 11 -23.69 -56.93 24.53
C ILE A 11 -24.03 -56.63 23.06
N ALA A 12 -25.20 -57.06 22.57
CA ALA A 12 -25.66 -56.74 21.22
C ALA A 12 -25.88 -55.23 21.02
N ALA A 13 -26.44 -54.54 22.01
CA ALA A 13 -26.63 -53.09 21.96
C ALA A 13 -25.30 -52.32 21.97
N ILE A 14 -24.34 -52.73 22.81
CA ILE A 14 -23.01 -52.12 22.86
C ILE A 14 -22.26 -52.35 21.55
N ASN A 15 -22.29 -53.57 21.01
CA ASN A 15 -21.66 -53.87 19.71
C ASN A 15 -22.32 -53.09 18.57
N GLY A 16 -23.65 -52.91 18.60
CA GLY A 16 -24.36 -52.06 17.64
C GLY A 16 -23.91 -50.60 17.70
N ILE A 17 -23.75 -50.04 18.89
CA ILE A 17 -23.28 -48.66 19.09
C ILE A 17 -21.83 -48.51 18.62
N VAL A 18 -20.95 -49.48 18.90
CA VAL A 18 -19.56 -49.48 18.44
C VAL A 18 -19.47 -49.55 16.91
N ILE A 19 -20.31 -50.36 16.26
CA ILE A 19 -20.36 -50.45 14.80
C ILE A 19 -20.85 -49.13 14.19
N VAL A 20 -21.88 -48.50 14.76
CA VAL A 20 -22.37 -47.19 14.30
C VAL A 20 -21.32 -46.09 14.48
N LEU A 21 -20.58 -46.10 15.61
CA LEU A 21 -19.46 -45.17 15.84
C LEU A 21 -18.31 -45.42 14.87
N LEU A 22 -17.94 -46.67 14.59
CA LEU A 22 -16.91 -47.03 13.62
C LEU A 22 -17.32 -46.68 12.18
N MET A 23 -18.60 -46.85 11.82
CA MET A 23 -19.15 -46.41 10.53
C MET A 23 -19.22 -44.88 10.40
N SER A 24 -19.47 -44.16 11.50
CA SER A 24 -19.46 -42.69 11.54
C SER A 24 -18.04 -42.12 11.49
N LEU A 25 -17.05 -42.82 12.07
CA LEU A 25 -15.63 -42.47 11.99
C LEU A 25 -15.01 -42.77 10.62
N SER A 26 -15.46 -43.83 9.94
CA SER A 26 -15.00 -44.16 8.59
C SER A 26 -15.63 -43.29 7.50
N ARG A 27 -16.76 -42.62 7.76
CA ARG A 27 -17.31 -41.56 6.88
C ARG A 27 -16.57 -40.21 6.97
N PHE A 28 -15.73 -40.00 7.99
CA PHE A 28 -14.91 -38.79 8.12
C PHE A 28 -13.50 -38.93 7.55
N ASN A 29 -13.15 -40.11 7.03
CA ASN A 29 -11.83 -40.43 6.47
C ASN A 29 -11.92 -40.84 4.99
N SER A 30 -12.88 -40.29 4.24
CA SER A 30 -12.72 -40.22 2.78
C SER A 30 -11.63 -39.21 2.49
N ASP A 31 -10.41 -39.73 2.35
CA ASP A 31 -9.27 -39.10 1.72
C ASP A 31 -9.64 -38.86 0.23
N GLU A 32 -10.60 -37.97 -0.03
CA GLU A 32 -10.74 -37.36 -1.34
C GLU A 32 -9.38 -36.71 -1.59
N LYS A 33 -8.64 -37.21 -2.59
CA LYS A 33 -7.51 -36.48 -3.17
C LYS A 33 -8.02 -35.07 -3.45
N GLU A 34 -7.68 -34.15 -2.57
CA GLU A 34 -8.16 -32.78 -2.66
C GLU A 34 -7.50 -32.18 -3.91
N ASP A 35 -8.26 -32.09 -5.01
CA ASP A 35 -7.75 -31.65 -6.30
C ASP A 35 -7.20 -30.23 -6.16
N ALA A 36 -5.88 -30.14 -6.20
CA ALA A 36 -5.16 -28.88 -6.06
C ALA A 36 -5.11 -28.14 -7.39
N VAL A 37 -5.42 -26.85 -7.36
CA VAL A 37 -5.26 -25.92 -8.47
C VAL A 37 -3.85 -25.35 -8.41
N TYR A 38 -3.03 -25.67 -9.41
CA TYR A 38 -1.66 -25.19 -9.48
C TYR A 38 -1.58 -23.89 -10.29
N ILE A 39 -1.03 -22.85 -9.67
CA ILE A 39 -0.75 -21.57 -10.31
C ILE A 39 0.77 -21.39 -10.30
N ALA A 40 1.37 -21.13 -11.46
CA ALA A 40 2.80 -20.83 -11.53
C ALA A 40 3.04 -19.33 -11.37
N LEU A 41 4.12 -18.96 -10.70
CA LEU A 41 4.67 -17.61 -10.68
C LEU A 41 6.09 -17.67 -11.23
N ALA A 42 6.33 -17.08 -12.39
CA ALA A 42 7.64 -17.07 -13.04
C ALA A 42 8.21 -15.64 -13.10
N GLY A 43 9.40 -15.45 -12.55
CA GLY A 43 10.08 -14.15 -12.53
C GLY A 43 11.49 -14.25 -11.96
N PRO A 44 12.21 -13.14 -11.84
CA PRO A 44 13.63 -13.13 -11.47
C PRO A 44 13.76 -13.29 -9.95
N MET A 45 13.78 -14.54 -9.48
CA MET A 45 13.94 -14.85 -8.05
C MET A 45 15.41 -14.80 -7.63
N SER A 46 16.33 -14.63 -8.58
CA SER A 46 17.74 -14.37 -8.37
C SER A 46 18.29 -13.32 -9.35
N GLY A 47 19.58 -12.99 -9.22
CA GLY A 47 20.24 -12.00 -10.06
C GLY A 47 19.91 -10.55 -9.69
N ILE A 48 20.13 -9.63 -10.65
CA ILE A 48 20.06 -8.18 -10.42
C ILE A 48 18.63 -7.66 -10.16
N ASP A 49 17.62 -8.41 -10.58
CA ASP A 49 16.20 -8.08 -10.38
C ASP A 49 15.54 -8.87 -9.26
N LYS A 50 16.33 -9.57 -8.43
CA LYS A 50 15.83 -10.41 -7.34
C LYS A 50 14.80 -9.70 -6.46
N GLU A 51 15.04 -8.44 -6.12
CA GLU A 51 14.11 -7.68 -5.26
C GLU A 51 12.72 -7.53 -5.90
N ASN A 52 12.64 -7.41 -7.22
CA ASN A 52 11.36 -7.38 -7.92
C ASN A 52 10.68 -8.77 -7.87
N GLY A 53 11.43 -9.86 -8.04
CA GLY A 53 10.91 -11.22 -7.89
C GLY A 53 10.41 -11.51 -6.46
N ASP A 54 11.12 -11.04 -5.44
CA ASP A 54 10.68 -11.13 -4.05
C ASP A 54 9.35 -10.39 -3.84
N ASP A 55 9.19 -9.20 -4.44
CA ASP A 55 7.95 -8.43 -4.37
C ASP A 55 6.79 -9.09 -5.13
N MET A 56 7.04 -9.71 -6.29
CA MET A 56 6.05 -10.55 -6.98
C MET A 56 5.52 -11.64 -6.03
N VAL A 57 6.41 -12.36 -5.35
CA VAL A 57 6.05 -13.42 -4.40
C VAL A 57 5.29 -12.85 -3.21
N ARG A 58 5.71 -11.71 -2.64
CA ARG A 58 5.03 -11.07 -1.50
C ARG A 58 3.61 -10.64 -1.87
N GLY A 59 3.42 -10.01 -3.03
CA GLY A 59 2.11 -9.60 -3.53
C GLY A 59 1.15 -10.77 -3.68
N VAL A 60 1.56 -11.79 -4.43
CA VAL A 60 0.76 -13.01 -4.65
C VAL A 60 0.42 -13.71 -3.33
N ARG A 61 1.39 -13.87 -2.43
CA ARG A 61 1.16 -14.54 -1.14
C ARG A 61 0.25 -13.74 -0.22
N LEU A 62 0.33 -12.41 -0.21
CA LEU A 62 -0.59 -11.60 0.59
C LEU A 62 -2.03 -11.75 0.09
N CYS A 63 -2.24 -11.78 -1.23
CA CYS A 63 -3.55 -12.05 -1.82
C CYS A 63 -4.08 -13.44 -1.43
N LEU A 64 -3.25 -14.49 -1.58
CA LEU A 64 -3.62 -15.84 -1.17
C LEU A 64 -3.98 -15.94 0.32
N GLU A 65 -3.26 -15.27 1.21
CA GLU A 65 -3.60 -15.32 2.64
C GLU A 65 -4.93 -14.64 2.96
N GLN A 66 -5.29 -13.59 2.23
CA GLN A 66 -6.53 -12.86 2.45
C GLN A 66 -7.75 -13.58 1.85
N PHE A 67 -7.62 -14.16 0.67
CA PHE A 67 -8.74 -14.77 -0.06
C PHE A 67 -8.79 -16.30 0.02
N CYS A 68 -7.68 -16.95 0.41
CA CYS A 68 -7.56 -18.40 0.47
C CYS A 68 -7.09 -18.85 1.87
N PRO A 69 -7.87 -18.62 2.94
CA PRO A 69 -7.50 -19.08 4.27
C PRO A 69 -7.25 -20.61 4.25
N GLN A 70 -6.18 -21.05 4.91
CA GLN A 70 -5.74 -22.46 4.87
C GLN A 70 -5.42 -22.98 3.45
N ASN A 71 -5.04 -22.09 2.53
CA ASN A 71 -4.78 -22.37 1.11
C ASN A 71 -5.99 -22.94 0.36
N LYS A 72 -7.22 -22.66 0.83
CA LYS A 72 -8.45 -23.09 0.15
C LYS A 72 -9.19 -21.91 -0.43
N PHE A 73 -9.50 -21.98 -1.71
CA PHE A 73 -10.36 -21.02 -2.40
C PHE A 73 -11.61 -21.76 -2.90
N LYS A 74 -12.78 -21.37 -2.38
CA LYS A 74 -14.07 -22.00 -2.72
C LYS A 74 -14.06 -23.53 -2.62
N GLY A 75 -13.37 -24.05 -1.59
CA GLY A 75 -13.25 -25.48 -1.33
C GLY A 75 -12.14 -26.21 -2.11
N LYS A 76 -11.48 -25.55 -3.08
CA LYS A 76 -10.33 -26.12 -3.81
C LYS A 76 -9.02 -25.66 -3.18
N LYS A 77 -8.05 -26.57 -3.05
CA LYS A 77 -6.70 -26.23 -2.59
C LYS A 77 -5.96 -25.45 -3.67
N ILE A 78 -5.34 -24.32 -3.32
CA ILE A 78 -4.49 -23.54 -4.24
C ILE A 78 -3.02 -23.80 -3.91
N GLU A 79 -2.24 -24.17 -4.93
CA GLU A 79 -0.80 -24.42 -4.81
C GLU A 79 -0.03 -23.47 -5.72
N LEU A 80 0.81 -22.63 -5.12
CA LEU A 80 1.66 -21.68 -5.84
C LEU A 80 3.04 -22.30 -6.13
N LEU A 81 3.37 -22.45 -7.40
CA LEU A 81 4.68 -22.94 -7.86
C LEU A 81 5.53 -21.75 -8.32
N VAL A 82 6.66 -21.50 -7.64
CA VAL A 82 7.52 -20.35 -7.93
C VAL A 82 8.74 -20.79 -8.76
N PHE A 83 8.98 -20.13 -9.88
CA PHE A 83 10.07 -20.42 -10.81
C PHE A 83 10.98 -19.20 -10.99
N ASP A 84 12.29 -19.43 -10.92
CA ASP A 84 13.33 -18.42 -11.15
C ASP A 84 13.70 -18.35 -12.62
N ASP A 85 13.19 -17.36 -13.33
CA ASP A 85 13.32 -17.27 -14.78
C ASP A 85 14.61 -16.59 -15.25
N LYS A 86 15.36 -15.91 -14.38
CA LYS A 86 16.70 -15.28 -14.57
C LYS A 86 16.89 -14.44 -15.84
N ASP A 87 16.80 -15.07 -17.00
CA ASP A 87 17.09 -14.59 -18.34
C ASP A 87 16.13 -15.22 -19.39
N ARG A 88 16.20 -14.74 -20.63
CA ARG A 88 15.35 -15.19 -21.74
C ARG A 88 15.41 -16.70 -21.99
N ARG A 89 16.59 -17.31 -21.87
CA ARG A 89 16.80 -18.74 -22.14
C ARG A 89 16.16 -19.59 -21.06
N THR A 90 16.33 -19.19 -19.80
CA THR A 90 15.75 -19.90 -18.65
C THR A 90 14.22 -19.75 -18.63
N ALA A 91 13.68 -18.58 -19.01
CA ALA A 91 12.24 -18.40 -19.21
C ALA A 91 11.65 -19.36 -20.26
N ILE A 92 12.32 -19.58 -21.39
CA ILE A 92 11.92 -20.56 -22.41
C ILE A 92 11.90 -21.99 -21.84
N GLN A 93 12.91 -22.35 -21.04
CA GLN A 93 13.00 -23.67 -20.40
C GLN A 93 11.85 -23.90 -19.43
N ILE A 94 11.54 -22.92 -18.58
CA ILE A 94 10.40 -22.98 -17.64
C ILE A 94 9.08 -23.09 -18.41
N ALA A 95 8.85 -22.25 -19.42
CA ALA A 95 7.62 -22.30 -20.19
C ALA A 95 7.43 -23.66 -20.90
N THR A 96 8.51 -24.23 -21.42
CA THR A 96 8.52 -25.57 -22.04
C THR A 96 8.24 -26.67 -21.00
N GLN A 97 8.84 -26.57 -19.81
CA GLN A 97 8.58 -27.48 -18.70
C GLN A 97 7.10 -27.45 -18.29
N LEU A 98 6.54 -26.25 -18.06
CA LEU A 98 5.14 -26.05 -17.68
C LEU A 98 4.16 -26.60 -18.73
N ALA A 99 4.49 -26.43 -20.01
CA ALA A 99 3.75 -27.01 -21.13
C ALA A 99 3.80 -28.55 -21.15
N GLY A 100 4.95 -29.13 -20.83
CA GLY A 100 5.15 -30.58 -20.79
C GLY A 100 4.46 -31.28 -19.61
N GLU A 101 4.54 -30.68 -18.42
CA GLU A 101 4.00 -31.27 -17.18
C GLU A 101 2.46 -31.30 -17.15
N ASN A 102 1.78 -30.42 -17.90
CA ASN A 102 0.32 -30.32 -17.95
C ASN A 102 -0.37 -30.26 -16.56
N LYS A 103 0.32 -29.66 -15.59
CA LYS A 103 -0.15 -29.57 -14.20
C LYS A 103 -0.70 -28.19 -13.85
N VAL A 104 -0.12 -27.14 -14.42
CA VAL A 104 -0.42 -25.74 -14.07
C VAL A 104 -1.68 -25.25 -14.80
N LEU A 105 -2.60 -24.63 -14.08
CA LEU A 105 -3.83 -24.06 -14.63
C LEU A 105 -3.58 -22.70 -15.30
N LEU A 106 -2.75 -21.84 -14.71
CA LEU A 106 -2.39 -20.54 -15.25
C LEU A 106 -1.02 -20.07 -14.74
N VAL A 107 -0.41 -19.14 -15.46
CA VAL A 107 0.89 -18.55 -15.13
C VAL A 107 0.73 -17.07 -14.77
N LEU A 108 1.33 -16.66 -13.66
CA LEU A 108 1.59 -15.26 -13.33
C LEU A 108 3.04 -14.95 -13.69
N GLY A 109 3.27 -13.85 -14.40
CA GLY A 109 4.58 -13.52 -14.97
C GLY A 109 4.55 -13.52 -16.50
N HIS A 110 5.65 -13.20 -17.17
CA HIS A 110 6.99 -12.97 -16.61
C HIS A 110 7.22 -11.50 -16.22
N TYR A 111 8.32 -11.23 -15.49
CA TYR A 111 8.65 -9.87 -15.05
C TYR A 111 9.06 -8.97 -16.23
N ARG A 112 10.03 -9.41 -17.04
CA ARG A 112 10.58 -8.66 -18.18
C ARG A 112 9.75 -8.89 -19.45
N SER A 113 9.65 -7.86 -20.30
CA SER A 113 8.98 -7.95 -21.60
C SER A 113 9.61 -8.99 -22.53
N SER A 114 10.94 -9.05 -22.59
CA SER A 114 11.67 -10.03 -23.41
C SER A 114 11.35 -11.48 -23.01
N ASN A 115 11.30 -11.77 -21.71
CA ASN A 115 10.92 -13.10 -21.18
C ASN A 115 9.44 -13.41 -21.44
N SER A 116 8.57 -12.40 -21.28
CA SER A 116 7.13 -12.54 -21.49
C SER A 116 6.79 -12.86 -22.94
N ILE A 117 7.46 -12.23 -23.91
CA ILE A 117 7.29 -12.50 -25.34
C ILE A 117 7.67 -13.94 -25.68
N THR A 118 8.85 -14.41 -25.25
CA THR A 118 9.32 -15.76 -25.61
C THR A 118 8.54 -16.86 -24.91
N ALA A 119 8.24 -16.71 -23.62
CA ALA A 119 7.39 -17.65 -22.89
C ALA A 119 5.94 -17.63 -23.38
N GLY A 120 5.42 -16.44 -23.71
CA GLY A 120 4.07 -16.24 -24.22
C GLY A 120 3.78 -17.00 -25.52
N ALA A 121 4.76 -17.08 -26.43
CA ALA A 121 4.63 -17.90 -27.64
C ALA A 121 4.44 -19.39 -27.34
N ILE A 122 5.09 -19.90 -26.28
CA ILE A 122 4.97 -21.30 -25.85
C ILE A 122 3.63 -21.53 -25.14
N TYR A 123 3.22 -20.61 -24.26
CA TYR A 123 1.92 -20.66 -23.59
C TYR A 123 0.77 -20.62 -24.58
N LYS A 124 0.84 -19.76 -25.60
CA LYS A 124 -0.12 -19.71 -26.71
C LYS A 124 -0.25 -21.05 -27.41
N LYS A 125 0.87 -21.65 -27.82
CA LYS A 125 0.89 -22.95 -28.51
C LYS A 125 0.36 -24.09 -27.63
N SER A 126 0.55 -23.99 -26.32
CA SER A 126 0.20 -25.03 -25.35
C SER A 126 -1.17 -24.82 -24.70
N GLY A 127 -1.83 -23.70 -25.01
CA GLY A 127 -3.12 -23.32 -24.44
C GLY A 127 -3.07 -23.08 -22.93
N ILE A 128 -2.05 -22.38 -22.44
CA ILE A 128 -1.91 -22.02 -21.02
C ILE A 128 -2.19 -20.51 -20.88
N PRO A 129 -3.20 -20.10 -20.10
CA PRO A 129 -3.42 -18.68 -19.85
C PRO A 129 -2.31 -18.11 -18.96
N ALA A 130 -1.82 -16.92 -19.31
CA ALA A 130 -0.79 -16.20 -18.58
C ALA A 130 -1.22 -14.75 -18.29
N ILE A 131 -0.82 -14.21 -17.14
CA ILE A 131 -1.08 -12.84 -16.73
C ILE A 131 0.25 -12.19 -16.33
N THR A 132 0.68 -11.15 -17.04
CA THR A 132 1.80 -10.31 -16.58
C THR A 132 1.28 -9.07 -15.86
N ALA A 133 2.00 -8.65 -14.83
CA ALA A 133 1.69 -7.46 -14.03
C ALA A 133 2.90 -6.52 -13.95
N SER A 134 3.80 -6.59 -14.92
CA SER A 134 5.02 -5.77 -14.98
C SER A 134 5.58 -5.59 -16.39
N ALA A 135 5.27 -6.48 -17.34
CA ALA A 135 5.74 -6.35 -18.71
C ALA A 135 4.76 -5.51 -19.56
N SER A 136 5.25 -4.37 -20.05
CA SER A 136 4.44 -3.27 -20.58
C SER A 136 4.41 -3.13 -22.10
N VAL A 137 5.08 -4.01 -22.84
CA VAL A 137 5.11 -3.98 -24.32
C VAL A 137 3.82 -4.57 -24.88
N GLU A 138 3.21 -3.90 -25.88
CA GLU A 138 1.93 -4.32 -26.49
C GLU A 138 2.01 -5.68 -27.20
N SER A 139 3.17 -6.06 -27.74
CA SER A 139 3.35 -7.31 -28.49
C SER A 139 3.21 -8.59 -27.66
N ILE A 140 3.15 -8.48 -26.33
CA ILE A 140 2.95 -9.63 -25.43
C ILE A 140 1.53 -10.20 -25.58
N THR A 141 0.55 -9.31 -25.70
CA THR A 141 -0.90 -9.58 -25.68
C THR A 141 -1.49 -9.42 -27.08
N SER A 142 -0.98 -8.48 -27.89
CA SER A 142 -1.39 -8.30 -29.28
C SER A 142 -1.20 -9.58 -30.11
N GLY A 143 -2.32 -10.13 -30.59
CA GLY A 143 -2.32 -11.38 -31.33
C GLY A 143 -1.99 -12.61 -30.48
N ASN A 144 -2.14 -12.55 -29.15
CA ASN A 144 -1.97 -13.67 -28.23
C ASN A 144 -3.14 -13.78 -27.26
N GLU A 145 -4.18 -14.51 -27.65
CA GLU A 145 -5.43 -14.67 -26.87
C GLU A 145 -5.27 -15.44 -25.55
N TRP A 146 -4.06 -15.88 -25.21
CA TRP A 146 -3.73 -16.59 -23.98
C TRP A 146 -2.93 -15.75 -22.99
N TYR A 147 -2.64 -14.49 -23.32
CA TYR A 147 -1.84 -13.62 -22.47
C TYR A 147 -2.60 -12.34 -22.14
N PHE A 148 -2.62 -12.01 -20.86
CA PHE A 148 -3.30 -10.85 -20.32
C PHE A 148 -2.32 -9.96 -19.55
N SER A 149 -2.64 -8.68 -19.44
CA SER A 149 -1.79 -7.70 -18.73
C SER A 149 -2.61 -6.82 -17.81
N THR A 150 -2.25 -6.77 -16.53
CA THR A 150 -2.95 -5.94 -15.52
C THR A 150 -2.37 -4.54 -15.35
N ILE A 151 -1.38 -4.16 -16.17
CA ILE A 151 -0.70 -2.87 -16.08
C ILE A 151 -0.84 -2.05 -17.37
N PRO A 152 -0.72 -0.70 -17.29
CA PRO A 152 -0.66 0.15 -18.47
C PRO A 152 0.50 -0.22 -19.40
N LYS A 153 0.28 -0.06 -20.71
CA LYS A 153 1.32 -0.27 -21.73
C LYS A 153 2.25 0.91 -21.88
N ASN A 154 3.43 0.64 -22.46
CA ASN A 154 4.44 1.64 -22.78
C ASN A 154 3.88 2.83 -23.55
N ARG A 155 2.97 2.60 -24.50
CA ARG A 155 2.30 3.64 -25.26
C ARG A 155 1.56 4.63 -24.35
N PHE A 156 0.67 4.13 -23.49
CA PHE A 156 -0.07 4.95 -22.54
C PHE A 156 0.86 5.65 -21.53
N SER A 157 1.83 4.91 -20.97
CA SER A 157 2.82 5.46 -20.03
C SER A 157 3.65 6.57 -20.66
N ALA A 158 4.11 6.41 -21.91
CA ALA A 158 4.87 7.43 -22.64
C ALA A 158 4.03 8.69 -22.90
N ALA A 159 2.77 8.52 -23.32
CA ALA A 159 1.85 9.62 -23.54
C ALA A 159 1.57 10.39 -22.23
N PHE A 160 1.38 9.68 -21.12
CA PHE A 160 1.24 10.27 -19.79
C PHE A 160 2.50 11.03 -19.37
N ILE A 161 3.69 10.44 -19.51
CA ILE A 161 4.99 11.06 -19.16
C ILE A 161 5.19 12.36 -19.96
N ALA A 162 4.95 12.35 -21.27
CA ALA A 162 5.05 13.53 -22.12
C ALA A 162 4.04 14.62 -21.71
N ALA A 163 2.78 14.25 -21.47
CA ALA A 163 1.74 15.17 -21.00
C ALA A 163 2.06 15.77 -19.64
N TYR A 164 2.52 14.95 -18.69
CA TYR A 164 2.92 15.39 -17.36
C TYR A 164 4.10 16.37 -17.43
N MET A 165 5.12 16.06 -18.24
CA MET A 165 6.28 16.92 -18.43
C MET A 165 5.88 18.31 -18.97
N LYS A 166 4.98 18.35 -19.96
CA LYS A 166 4.50 19.61 -20.54
C LYS A 166 3.61 20.38 -19.57
N LYS A 167 2.62 19.72 -18.96
CA LYS A 167 1.54 20.37 -18.21
C LYS A 167 1.86 20.60 -16.74
N ALA A 168 2.39 19.61 -16.02
CA ALA A 168 2.75 19.77 -14.61
C ALA A 168 4.14 20.40 -14.41
N LEU A 169 5.11 20.05 -15.26
CA LEU A 169 6.49 20.53 -15.09
C LEU A 169 6.84 21.74 -15.97
N ASN A 170 5.94 22.16 -16.87
CA ASN A 170 6.14 23.26 -17.81
C ASN A 170 7.43 23.11 -18.64
N ARG A 171 7.78 21.88 -19.04
CA ARG A 171 8.97 21.57 -19.84
C ARG A 171 8.57 21.19 -21.27
N THR A 172 9.19 21.85 -22.24
CA THR A 172 8.92 21.65 -23.68
C THR A 172 10.13 21.19 -24.48
N SER A 173 11.21 20.80 -23.80
CA SER A 173 12.37 20.15 -24.42
C SER A 173 12.86 18.98 -23.55
N ALA A 174 13.35 17.94 -24.21
CA ALA A 174 13.87 16.75 -23.55
C ALA A 174 15.07 16.16 -24.30
N SER A 175 15.90 15.41 -23.59
CA SER A 175 16.85 14.48 -24.18
C SER A 175 16.51 13.07 -23.70
N MET A 176 16.78 12.05 -24.49
CA MET A 176 16.47 10.68 -24.12
C MET A 176 17.67 9.75 -24.16
N ILE A 177 17.76 8.88 -23.16
CA ILE A 177 18.66 7.74 -23.12
C ILE A 177 17.79 6.50 -23.02
N TYR A 178 17.99 5.52 -23.90
CA TYR A 178 17.12 4.35 -23.97
C TYR A 178 17.91 3.07 -24.27
N ASP A 179 17.46 1.98 -23.68
CA ASP A 179 18.01 0.65 -23.91
C ASP A 179 17.52 0.10 -25.25
N LYS A 180 18.40 -0.55 -26.00
CA LYS A 180 18.12 -1.16 -27.30
C LYS A 180 17.16 -2.36 -27.22
N ASN A 181 16.98 -2.94 -26.03
CA ASN A 181 16.06 -4.06 -25.83
C ASN A 181 14.59 -3.70 -26.13
N GLU A 182 13.72 -4.72 -26.17
CA GLU A 182 12.32 -4.57 -26.56
C GLU A 182 11.52 -3.63 -25.65
N TYR A 183 11.93 -3.45 -24.39
CA TYR A 183 11.26 -2.55 -23.46
C TYR A 183 11.68 -1.09 -23.67
N GLY A 184 12.99 -0.81 -23.66
CA GLY A 184 13.52 0.56 -23.73
C GLY A 184 13.26 1.22 -25.10
N SER A 185 13.49 0.47 -26.18
CA SER A 185 13.29 0.96 -27.55
C SER A 185 11.81 1.26 -27.84
N ASP A 186 10.90 0.41 -27.36
CA ASP A 186 9.46 0.60 -27.51
C ASP A 186 8.96 1.83 -26.74
N LEU A 187 9.36 1.97 -25.47
CA LEU A 187 9.02 3.12 -24.64
C LEU A 187 9.58 4.43 -25.23
N ALA A 188 10.83 4.43 -25.69
CA ALA A 188 11.46 5.59 -26.31
C ALA A 188 10.77 6.02 -27.60
N ARG A 189 10.42 5.05 -28.47
CA ARG A 189 9.67 5.31 -29.71
C ARG A 189 8.31 5.95 -29.42
N HIS A 190 7.58 5.43 -28.43
CA HIS A 190 6.30 6.01 -28.05
C HIS A 190 6.47 7.40 -27.43
N PHE A 191 7.46 7.61 -26.57
CA PHE A 191 7.72 8.92 -25.98
C PHE A 191 8.12 9.96 -27.03
N GLU A 192 8.94 9.60 -28.02
CA GLU A 192 9.32 10.48 -29.13
C GLU A 192 8.11 10.91 -29.96
N ALA A 193 7.21 9.96 -30.29
CA ALA A 193 5.98 10.24 -31.02
C ALA A 193 5.05 11.18 -30.23
N GLU A 194 4.87 10.91 -28.94
CA GLU A 194 4.01 11.72 -28.05
C GLU A 194 4.61 13.09 -27.76
N ALA A 195 5.93 13.18 -27.61
CA ALA A 195 6.65 14.43 -27.49
C ALA A 195 6.40 15.31 -28.73
N ALA A 196 6.55 14.75 -29.93
CA ALA A 196 6.27 15.46 -31.18
C ALA A 196 4.82 15.93 -31.28
N ALA A 197 3.85 15.05 -30.97
CA ALA A 197 2.43 15.37 -30.99
C ALA A 197 2.06 16.50 -30.01
N GLN A 198 2.78 16.59 -28.90
CA GLN A 198 2.56 17.59 -27.85
C GLN A 198 3.47 18.82 -27.97
N GLY A 199 4.30 18.93 -29.02
CA GLY A 199 5.19 20.08 -29.24
C GLY A 199 6.37 20.15 -28.27
N ILE A 200 6.79 19.01 -27.73
CA ILE A 200 8.03 18.86 -26.97
C ILE A 200 9.16 18.55 -27.97
N THR A 201 10.26 19.30 -27.88
CA THR A 201 11.43 19.11 -28.75
C THR A 201 12.40 18.10 -28.15
N ILE A 202 12.67 16.98 -28.83
CA ILE A 202 13.76 16.07 -28.47
C ILE A 202 15.09 16.67 -28.98
N LYS A 203 15.96 17.07 -28.05
CA LYS A 203 17.24 17.72 -28.33
C LYS A 203 18.34 16.72 -28.65
N ASN A 204 18.38 15.63 -27.90
CA ASN A 204 19.38 14.59 -28.04
C ASN A 204 18.75 13.21 -27.79
N LYS A 205 19.29 12.18 -28.46
CA LYS A 205 18.84 10.80 -28.36
C LYS A 205 20.05 9.87 -28.36
N TRP A 206 20.16 9.02 -27.34
CA TRP A 206 21.24 8.06 -27.19
C TRP A 206 20.70 6.66 -26.95
N GLU A 207 21.07 5.74 -27.83
CA GLU A 207 20.80 4.30 -27.67
C GLU A 207 21.93 3.65 -26.90
N ILE A 208 21.59 2.75 -25.98
CA ILE A 208 22.56 1.95 -25.23
C ILE A 208 22.24 0.47 -25.39
N ASP A 209 23.28 -0.36 -25.49
CA ASP A 209 23.14 -1.81 -25.47
C ASP A 209 23.61 -2.31 -24.09
N GLY A 210 22.67 -2.37 -23.14
CA GLY A 210 22.99 -2.69 -21.74
C GLY A 210 23.45 -4.13 -21.51
N GLU A 211 23.31 -5.01 -22.50
CA GLU A 211 23.73 -6.42 -22.45
C GLU A 211 25.06 -6.66 -23.20
N SER A 212 25.59 -5.65 -23.89
CA SER A 212 26.86 -5.72 -24.61
C SER A 212 28.07 -5.77 -23.67
N GLU A 213 29.14 -6.46 -24.08
CA GLU A 213 30.45 -6.41 -23.42
C GLU A 213 31.03 -4.98 -23.39
N THR A 214 30.60 -4.12 -24.31
CA THR A 214 31.03 -2.71 -24.40
C THR A 214 30.15 -1.74 -23.62
N ALA A 215 29.10 -2.21 -22.93
CA ALA A 215 28.09 -1.36 -22.28
C ALA A 215 28.69 -0.27 -21.37
N ALA A 216 29.73 -0.62 -20.61
CA ALA A 216 30.40 0.33 -19.72
C ALA A 216 31.13 1.47 -20.47
N GLN A 217 31.70 1.17 -21.64
CA GLN A 217 32.35 2.17 -22.48
C GLN A 217 31.32 3.05 -23.20
N ASP A 218 30.25 2.44 -23.71
CA ASP A 218 29.15 3.15 -24.38
C ASP A 218 28.43 4.11 -23.42
N MET A 219 28.25 3.69 -22.15
CA MET A 219 27.77 4.57 -21.09
C MET A 219 28.68 5.78 -20.87
N LYS A 220 30.00 5.58 -20.75
CA LYS A 220 30.95 6.69 -20.57
C LYS A 220 30.90 7.67 -21.74
N ASN A 221 30.82 7.17 -22.97
CA ASN A 221 30.73 8.00 -24.18
C ASN A 221 29.42 8.82 -24.17
N THR A 222 28.30 8.18 -23.87
CA THR A 222 26.98 8.82 -23.77
C THR A 222 26.95 9.92 -22.71
N ILE A 223 27.54 9.66 -21.53
CA ILE A 223 27.64 10.68 -20.47
C ILE A 223 28.53 11.85 -20.90
N GLY A 224 29.64 11.57 -21.59
CA GLY A 224 30.49 12.62 -22.18
C GLY A 224 29.69 13.51 -23.14
N GLN A 225 28.90 12.90 -24.01
CA GLN A 225 28.02 13.60 -24.95
C GLN A 225 26.94 14.42 -24.22
N LEU A 226 26.27 13.84 -23.22
CA LEU A 226 25.28 14.53 -22.38
C LEU A 226 25.87 15.77 -21.70
N ARG A 227 27.11 15.67 -21.19
CA ARG A 227 27.83 16.79 -20.55
C ARG A 227 28.23 17.89 -21.53
N SER A 228 28.52 17.52 -22.77
CA SER A 228 28.88 18.47 -23.84
C SER A 228 27.68 19.08 -24.56
N ALA A 229 26.46 18.56 -24.33
CA ALA A 229 25.27 19.04 -25.01
C ALA A 229 24.91 20.47 -24.56
N GLU A 230 24.69 21.36 -25.52
CA GLU A 230 24.36 22.77 -25.26
C GLU A 230 23.00 22.94 -24.56
N GLU A 231 22.01 22.12 -24.96
CA GLU A 231 20.69 22.08 -24.35
C GLU A 231 20.24 20.64 -24.15
N THR A 232 19.94 20.27 -22.90
CA THR A 232 19.50 18.92 -22.54
C THR A 232 17.99 18.83 -22.30
N GLY A 233 17.34 19.90 -21.84
CA GLY A 233 15.94 19.84 -21.40
C GLY A 233 15.75 18.87 -20.23
N MET A 234 14.58 18.24 -20.14
CA MET A 234 14.36 17.10 -19.24
C MET A 234 15.09 15.86 -19.78
N VAL A 235 15.90 15.18 -18.96
CA VAL A 235 16.54 13.93 -19.37
C VAL A 235 15.62 12.76 -19.05
N PHE A 236 15.02 12.17 -20.07
CA PHE A 236 14.16 11.00 -19.97
C PHE A 236 14.97 9.71 -20.15
N TYR A 237 14.89 8.82 -19.16
CA TYR A 237 15.60 7.55 -19.16
C TYR A 237 14.66 6.38 -19.47
N ALA A 238 14.56 5.94 -20.71
CA ALA A 238 13.81 4.73 -21.08
C ALA A 238 14.66 3.46 -20.89
N VAL A 239 15.08 3.21 -19.64
CA VAL A 239 15.94 2.08 -19.23
C VAL A 239 15.42 1.44 -17.95
N PHE A 240 15.93 0.25 -17.61
CA PHE A 240 15.66 -0.37 -16.31
C PHE A 240 16.46 0.27 -15.17
N ALA A 241 15.94 0.15 -13.94
CA ALA A 241 16.50 0.69 -12.71
C ALA A 241 18.02 0.51 -12.53
N GLY A 242 18.57 -0.65 -12.89
CA GLY A 242 20.00 -0.95 -12.80
C GLY A 242 20.84 0.00 -13.64
N GLN A 243 20.63 -0.04 -14.95
CA GLN A 243 21.32 0.84 -15.90
C GLN A 243 21.04 2.31 -15.57
N GLY A 244 19.79 2.66 -15.26
CA GLY A 244 19.41 4.01 -14.86
C GLY A 244 20.22 4.56 -13.69
N ALA A 245 20.38 3.77 -12.63
CA ALA A 245 21.16 4.15 -11.47
C ALA A 245 22.65 4.36 -11.82
N ASP A 246 23.25 3.47 -12.62
CA ASP A 246 24.66 3.61 -13.04
C ASP A 246 24.89 4.89 -13.86
N PHE A 247 23.97 5.18 -14.79
CA PHE A 247 24.01 6.41 -15.59
C PHE A 247 23.80 7.66 -14.73
N LEU A 248 22.87 7.64 -13.78
CA LEU A 248 22.59 8.78 -12.90
C LEU A 248 23.75 9.05 -11.96
N ALA A 249 24.31 8.00 -11.36
CA ALA A 249 25.46 8.12 -10.49
C ALA A 249 26.66 8.73 -11.23
N SER A 250 26.88 8.28 -12.47
CA SER A 250 27.99 8.73 -13.29
C SER A 250 27.77 10.10 -13.93
N SER A 251 26.53 10.47 -14.27
CA SER A 251 26.20 11.77 -14.86
C SER A 251 26.21 12.88 -13.80
N ARG A 252 25.53 12.67 -12.66
CA ARG A 252 25.43 13.65 -11.56
C ARG A 252 26.76 13.90 -10.86
N TYR A 253 27.69 12.92 -10.83
CA TYR A 253 28.97 13.11 -10.15
C TYR A 253 30.13 13.51 -11.09
N PRO A 254 30.88 14.60 -10.82
CA PRO A 254 30.68 15.57 -9.74
C PRO A 254 29.87 16.80 -10.20
N GLY A 255 28.70 17.01 -9.60
CA GLY A 255 28.00 18.29 -9.57
C GLY A 255 27.10 18.67 -10.76
N THR A 256 26.60 17.73 -11.57
CA THR A 256 25.52 18.07 -12.53
C THR A 256 24.14 17.84 -11.93
N ASP A 257 23.20 18.74 -12.22
CA ASP A 257 21.84 18.74 -11.69
C ASP A 257 20.82 18.77 -12.83
N TYR A 258 20.89 17.76 -13.71
CA TYR A 258 19.91 17.64 -14.78
C TYR A 258 18.54 17.29 -14.18
N PRO A 259 17.44 17.92 -14.66
CA PRO A 259 16.11 17.47 -14.32
C PRO A 259 15.84 16.14 -15.01
N VAL A 260 15.45 15.12 -14.24
CA VAL A 260 15.41 13.72 -14.69
C VAL A 260 14.00 13.16 -14.57
N MET A 261 13.57 12.44 -15.60
CA MET A 261 12.35 11.65 -15.59
C MET A 261 12.66 10.19 -15.93
N GLY A 262 12.01 9.27 -15.23
CA GLY A 262 12.15 7.83 -15.47
C GLY A 262 10.80 7.10 -15.57
N PRO A 263 10.85 5.83 -15.98
CA PRO A 263 9.68 4.96 -16.05
C PRO A 263 9.36 4.34 -14.69
N ASP A 264 8.36 3.45 -14.68
CA ASP A 264 7.95 2.63 -13.54
C ASP A 264 9.10 1.92 -12.84
N SER A 265 10.13 1.45 -13.56
CA SER A 265 11.27 0.78 -12.93
C SER A 265 12.04 1.68 -11.94
N PHE A 266 11.97 3.01 -12.08
CA PHE A 266 12.63 3.96 -11.18
C PHE A 266 11.79 4.26 -9.93
N SER A 267 10.55 3.78 -9.84
CA SER A 267 9.65 4.04 -8.71
C SER A 267 9.79 3.04 -7.55
N ASN A 268 10.64 2.02 -7.70
CA ASN A 268 10.87 1.01 -6.65
C ASN A 268 11.93 1.46 -5.64
N THR A 269 11.77 1.06 -4.37
CA THR A 269 12.80 1.28 -3.33
C THR A 269 14.15 0.67 -3.69
N SER A 270 14.15 -0.41 -4.49
CA SER A 270 15.36 -1.04 -5.04
C SER A 270 16.18 -0.09 -5.92
N PHE A 271 15.55 0.87 -6.59
CA PHE A 271 16.23 1.86 -7.41
C PHE A 271 17.12 2.76 -6.55
N ALA A 272 16.57 3.39 -5.51
CA ALA A 272 17.39 4.17 -4.56
C ALA A 272 18.43 3.31 -3.83
N GLY A 273 18.09 2.05 -3.53
CA GLY A 273 19.01 1.08 -2.92
C GLY A 273 20.31 0.87 -3.72
N ARG A 274 20.28 1.01 -5.05
CA ARG A 274 21.47 0.88 -5.91
C ARG A 274 22.50 1.99 -5.69
N PHE A 275 22.07 3.16 -5.24
CA PHE A 275 22.98 4.27 -4.98
C PHE A 275 23.82 4.10 -3.71
N LYS A 276 23.45 3.18 -2.80
CA LYS A 276 24.15 2.98 -1.50
C LYS A 276 25.65 2.69 -1.64
N GLY A 277 26.06 2.10 -2.75
CA GLY A 277 27.47 1.82 -3.06
C GLY A 277 28.28 3.04 -3.51
N TYR A 278 27.62 4.16 -3.84
CA TYR A 278 28.27 5.34 -4.39
C TYR A 278 28.60 6.38 -3.29
N PRO A 279 29.76 7.06 -3.38
CA PRO A 279 30.20 8.00 -2.34
C PRO A 279 29.21 9.14 -2.06
N GLY A 280 28.55 9.68 -3.08
CA GLY A 280 27.59 10.78 -2.90
C GLY A 280 26.43 10.42 -1.98
N GLU A 281 25.91 9.19 -2.10
CA GLU A 281 24.79 8.69 -1.30
C GLU A 281 25.18 8.49 0.17
N GLN A 282 26.45 8.14 0.42
CA GLN A 282 26.98 8.01 1.78
C GLN A 282 27.16 9.35 2.48
N ILE A 283 27.40 10.42 1.71
CA ILE A 283 27.55 11.79 2.23
C ILE A 283 26.18 12.42 2.50
N SER A 284 25.26 12.31 1.54
CA SER A 284 23.91 12.85 1.64
C SER A 284 22.92 11.82 1.09
N PRO A 285 22.06 11.22 1.94
CA PRO A 285 20.98 10.37 1.46
C PRO A 285 20.14 11.12 0.43
N GLY A 286 19.87 10.50 -0.71
CA GLY A 286 19.17 11.13 -1.82
C GLY A 286 20.08 11.83 -2.83
N TYR A 287 21.41 11.90 -2.64
CA TYR A 287 22.32 12.65 -3.53
C TYR A 287 22.09 12.34 -5.03
N TYR A 288 21.90 11.07 -5.37
CA TYR A 288 21.69 10.66 -6.76
C TYR A 288 20.22 10.54 -7.16
N SER A 289 19.32 10.35 -6.19
CA SER A 289 17.91 10.07 -6.47
C SER A 289 17.01 11.31 -6.37
N ASP A 290 17.36 12.29 -5.55
CA ASP A 290 16.49 13.43 -5.27
C ASP A 290 16.18 14.24 -6.54
N GLY A 291 14.93 14.68 -6.64
CA GLY A 291 14.43 15.45 -7.78
C GLY A 291 14.08 14.59 -9.01
N ILE A 292 14.29 13.28 -8.96
CA ILE A 292 13.87 12.37 -10.04
C ILE A 292 12.36 12.18 -9.99
N TYR A 293 11.69 12.52 -11.09
CA TYR A 293 10.31 12.14 -11.34
C TYR A 293 10.26 10.74 -11.96
N ALA A 294 9.36 9.87 -11.49
CA ALA A 294 9.16 8.57 -12.13
C ALA A 294 7.67 8.24 -12.24
N ALA A 295 7.26 7.77 -13.41
CA ALA A 295 5.94 7.17 -13.57
C ALA A 295 5.83 5.92 -12.68
N SER A 296 4.63 5.56 -12.24
CA SER A 296 4.41 4.35 -11.46
C SER A 296 2.97 3.83 -11.65
N PRO A 297 2.77 2.51 -11.81
CA PRO A 297 1.43 1.93 -11.86
C PRO A 297 0.69 2.00 -10.52
N PHE A 298 1.41 2.21 -9.41
CA PHE A 298 0.84 2.21 -8.07
C PHE A 298 1.61 3.13 -7.13
N ILE A 299 0.89 4.07 -6.54
CA ILE A 299 1.31 4.84 -5.37
C ILE A 299 0.14 4.83 -4.39
N ALA A 300 0.32 4.15 -3.26
CA ALA A 300 -0.76 3.84 -2.33
C ALA A 300 -1.48 5.10 -1.82
N GLU A 301 -0.70 6.15 -1.53
CA GLU A 301 -1.19 7.41 -0.98
C GLU A 301 -2.10 8.17 -1.95
N THR A 302 -1.99 7.93 -3.26
CA THR A 302 -2.87 8.53 -4.28
C THR A 302 -3.90 7.55 -4.83
N GLY A 303 -3.82 6.27 -4.46
CA GLY A 303 -4.78 5.21 -4.78
C GLY A 303 -6.04 5.21 -3.90
N GLY A 304 -6.91 4.22 -4.11
CA GLY A 304 -8.19 4.08 -3.40
C GLY A 304 -8.07 3.60 -1.94
N GLU A 305 -9.22 3.31 -1.33
CA GLU A 305 -9.27 2.72 0.02
C GLU A 305 -8.55 1.36 0.05
N GLU A 306 -8.77 0.56 -1.00
CA GLU A 306 -8.11 -0.73 -1.22
C GLU A 306 -6.58 -0.59 -1.25
N ALA A 307 -6.06 0.50 -1.83
CA ALA A 307 -4.63 0.78 -1.90
C ALA A 307 -4.03 1.08 -0.51
N LEU A 308 -4.76 1.86 0.31
CA LEU A 308 -4.35 2.22 1.65
C LEU A 308 -4.39 1.01 2.60
N ASP A 309 -5.44 0.20 2.50
CA ASP A 309 -5.58 -1.04 3.27
C ASP A 309 -4.52 -2.07 2.88
N PHE A 310 -4.29 -2.26 1.58
CA PHE A 310 -3.21 -3.10 1.10
C PHE A 310 -1.85 -2.64 1.64
N ARG A 311 -1.54 -1.35 1.56
CA ARG A 311 -0.29 -0.78 2.09
C ARG A 311 -0.14 -1.07 3.58
N LYS A 312 -1.20 -0.88 4.36
CA LYS A 312 -1.21 -1.14 5.80
C LYS A 312 -0.94 -2.61 6.11
N GLU A 313 -1.64 -3.53 5.44
CA GLU A 313 -1.47 -4.97 5.63
C GLU A 313 -0.10 -5.46 5.16
N PHE A 314 0.40 -4.92 4.05
CA PHE A 314 1.73 -5.22 3.54
C PHE A 314 2.82 -4.79 4.52
N ILE A 315 2.75 -3.57 5.07
CA ILE A 315 3.68 -3.09 6.10
C ILE A 315 3.57 -3.93 7.37
N ARG A 316 2.35 -4.26 7.81
CA ARG A 316 2.12 -5.10 9.00
C ARG A 316 2.81 -6.46 8.86
N LYS A 317 2.80 -7.03 7.66
CA LYS A 317 3.33 -8.38 7.40
C LYS A 317 4.82 -8.39 7.10
N TYR A 318 5.31 -7.45 6.30
CA TYR A 318 6.67 -7.47 5.75
C TYR A 318 7.60 -6.41 6.35
N GLY A 319 7.07 -5.46 7.12
CA GLY A 319 7.86 -4.41 7.79
C GLY A 319 8.33 -3.28 6.88
N SER A 320 7.97 -3.30 5.60
CA SER A 320 8.28 -2.25 4.61
C SER A 320 7.06 -1.91 3.76
N PRO A 321 6.97 -0.70 3.20
CA PRO A 321 5.93 -0.37 2.22
C PRO A 321 5.99 -1.30 0.99
N PRO A 322 4.84 -1.56 0.33
CA PRO A 322 4.84 -2.30 -0.93
C PRO A 322 5.48 -1.50 -2.07
N SER A 323 6.12 -2.21 -2.99
CA SER A 323 6.43 -1.69 -4.32
C SER A 323 5.21 -1.78 -5.24
N TRP A 324 5.25 -1.10 -6.37
CA TRP A 324 4.21 -1.26 -7.40
C TRP A 324 4.19 -2.70 -7.95
N VAL A 325 5.34 -3.38 -8.00
CA VAL A 325 5.43 -4.79 -8.44
C VAL A 325 4.62 -5.67 -7.49
N GLY A 326 4.80 -5.51 -6.18
CA GLY A 326 4.02 -6.25 -5.19
C GLY A 326 2.52 -5.98 -5.29
N ALA A 327 2.13 -4.71 -5.50
CA ALA A 327 0.73 -4.33 -5.67
C ALA A 327 0.10 -4.93 -6.94
N CYS A 328 0.77 -4.81 -8.09
CA CYS A 328 0.25 -5.30 -9.36
C CYS A 328 0.20 -6.84 -9.43
N TYR A 329 1.12 -7.55 -8.76
CA TYR A 329 1.07 -9.02 -8.67
C TYR A 329 0.08 -9.53 -7.61
N TYR A 330 -0.21 -8.74 -6.58
CA TYR A 330 -1.39 -8.98 -5.73
C TYR A 330 -2.68 -8.94 -6.58
N ASP A 331 -2.79 -7.91 -7.42
CA ASP A 331 -3.93 -7.72 -8.32
C ASP A 331 -4.03 -8.82 -9.39
N ALA A 332 -2.91 -9.23 -10.00
CA ALA A 332 -2.91 -10.34 -10.94
C ALA A 332 -3.36 -11.66 -10.30
N MET A 333 -2.97 -11.90 -9.04
CA MET A 333 -3.47 -13.05 -8.29
C MET A 333 -4.97 -12.93 -8.01
N LEU A 334 -5.46 -11.74 -7.65
CA LEU A 334 -6.88 -11.50 -7.40
C LEU A 334 -7.72 -11.73 -8.66
N VAL A 335 -7.24 -11.26 -9.81
CA VAL A 335 -7.84 -11.52 -11.12
C VAL A 335 -7.81 -13.01 -11.46
N ALA A 336 -6.69 -13.69 -11.22
CA ALA A 336 -6.58 -15.14 -11.43
C ALA A 336 -7.58 -15.92 -10.56
N LEU A 337 -7.71 -15.60 -9.27
CA LEU A 337 -8.70 -16.22 -8.39
C LEU A 337 -10.13 -15.97 -8.88
N THR A 338 -10.43 -14.74 -9.29
CA THR A 338 -11.74 -14.38 -9.84
C THR A 338 -12.05 -15.16 -11.12
N ALA A 339 -11.07 -15.32 -12.01
CA ALA A 339 -11.21 -16.10 -13.23
C ALA A 339 -11.42 -17.59 -12.92
N VAL A 340 -10.68 -18.15 -11.97
CA VAL A 340 -10.85 -19.54 -11.51
C VAL A 340 -12.22 -19.78 -10.91
N GLU A 341 -12.73 -18.83 -10.10
CA GLU A 341 -14.11 -18.88 -9.57
C GLU A 341 -15.14 -18.92 -10.69
N LYS A 342 -15.02 -18.03 -11.67
CA LYS A 342 -15.96 -17.89 -12.79
C LYS A 342 -15.83 -18.98 -13.86
N ALA A 343 -14.71 -19.68 -13.91
CA ALA A 343 -14.42 -20.71 -14.91
C ALA A 343 -15.13 -22.05 -14.64
N GLU A 344 -15.59 -22.28 -13.40
CA GLU A 344 -16.22 -23.55 -12.99
C GLU A 344 -15.40 -24.78 -13.41
N ILE A 345 -14.10 -24.78 -13.07
CA ILE A 345 -13.16 -25.84 -13.45
C ILE A 345 -13.57 -27.21 -12.92
N GLN A 346 -13.43 -28.23 -13.76
CA GLN A 346 -13.91 -29.59 -13.49
C GLN A 346 -12.81 -30.51 -12.95
N GLY A 347 -11.53 -30.21 -13.20
CA GLY A 347 -10.39 -31.02 -12.76
C GLY A 347 -10.16 -32.29 -13.58
N GLN A 348 -10.93 -32.52 -14.64
CA GLN A 348 -10.84 -33.74 -15.47
C GLN A 348 -9.89 -33.59 -16.66
N ASP A 349 -9.94 -32.45 -17.36
CA ASP A 349 -9.05 -32.12 -18.47
C ASP A 349 -8.50 -30.70 -18.27
N ILE A 350 -7.21 -30.65 -17.94
CA ILE A 350 -6.50 -29.39 -17.71
C ILE A 350 -6.55 -28.45 -18.92
N ARG A 351 -6.62 -28.96 -20.15
CA ARG A 351 -6.69 -28.11 -21.35
C ARG A 351 -8.05 -27.45 -21.47
N GLU A 352 -9.10 -28.16 -21.12
CA GLU A 352 -10.45 -27.59 -21.09
C GLU A 352 -10.61 -26.59 -19.93
N ASP A 353 -10.08 -26.93 -18.75
CA ASP A 353 -10.07 -25.99 -17.61
C ASP A 353 -9.28 -24.71 -17.93
N ARG A 354 -8.14 -24.82 -18.62
CA ARG A 354 -7.36 -23.67 -19.11
C ARG A 354 -8.16 -22.81 -20.10
N ARG A 355 -8.92 -23.41 -21.02
CA ARG A 355 -9.82 -22.65 -21.93
C ARG A 355 -10.89 -21.91 -21.14
N ARG A 356 -11.51 -22.56 -20.17
CA ARG A 356 -12.54 -21.93 -19.30
C ARG A 356 -11.97 -20.75 -18.52
N VAL A 357 -10.75 -20.87 -17.98
CA VAL A 357 -10.06 -19.77 -17.30
C VAL A 357 -9.75 -18.62 -18.26
N ARG A 358 -9.21 -18.90 -19.44
CA ARG A 358 -9.00 -17.88 -20.49
C ARG A 358 -10.31 -17.16 -20.85
N ASP A 359 -11.39 -17.90 -21.03
CA ASP A 359 -12.69 -17.33 -21.37
C ASP A 359 -13.28 -16.51 -20.21
N ALA A 360 -13.03 -16.92 -18.96
CA ALA A 360 -13.38 -16.14 -17.79
C ALA A 360 -12.60 -14.83 -17.70
N LEU A 361 -11.30 -14.82 -18.04
CA LEU A 361 -10.48 -13.60 -18.14
C LEU A 361 -11.03 -12.65 -19.22
N ASN A 362 -11.35 -13.17 -20.41
CA ASN A 362 -11.96 -12.38 -21.49
C ASN A 362 -13.33 -11.76 -21.14
N ARG A 363 -14.03 -12.30 -20.13
CA ARG A 363 -15.30 -11.74 -19.63
C ARG A 363 -15.10 -10.61 -18.63
N VAL A 364 -13.89 -10.39 -18.12
CA VAL A 364 -13.55 -9.22 -17.29
C VAL A 364 -13.16 -8.09 -18.23
N ASN A 365 -14.12 -7.52 -18.96
CA ASN A 365 -13.85 -6.64 -20.11
C ASN A 365 -14.58 -5.29 -20.10
N SER A 366 -15.20 -4.93 -18.99
CA SER A 366 -15.81 -3.63 -18.81
C SER A 366 -15.73 -3.16 -17.35
N PRO A 367 -15.90 -1.86 -17.08
CA PRO A 367 -15.96 -1.33 -15.72
C PRO A 367 -17.01 -2.01 -14.81
N ASP A 368 -18.12 -2.48 -15.37
CA ASP A 368 -19.21 -3.11 -14.61
C ASP A 368 -18.86 -4.49 -14.07
N VAL A 369 -17.94 -5.19 -14.75
CA VAL A 369 -17.47 -6.53 -14.39
C VAL A 369 -16.02 -6.54 -13.92
N ALA A 370 -15.44 -5.35 -13.73
CA ALA A 370 -14.07 -5.15 -13.32
C ALA A 370 -13.78 -5.77 -11.96
N VAL A 371 -12.57 -6.30 -11.81
CA VAL A 371 -12.04 -6.74 -10.52
C VAL A 371 -11.55 -5.50 -9.76
N LYS A 372 -12.03 -5.33 -8.52
CA LYS A 372 -11.60 -4.25 -7.63
C LYS A 372 -10.21 -4.56 -7.07
N GLY A 373 -9.17 -4.08 -7.75
CA GLY A 373 -7.78 -4.22 -7.36
C GLY A 373 -7.28 -3.07 -6.51
N VAL A 374 -6.08 -3.25 -5.94
CA VAL A 374 -5.39 -2.23 -5.13
C VAL A 374 -4.79 -1.13 -6.02
N SER A 375 -4.48 -1.44 -7.28
CA SER A 375 -4.05 -0.45 -8.29
C SER A 375 -5.21 0.23 -9.04
N GLY A 376 -6.45 -0.16 -8.72
CA GLY A 376 -7.68 0.35 -9.33
C GLY A 376 -8.54 -0.76 -9.91
N ASP A 377 -9.55 -0.37 -10.69
CA ASP A 377 -10.43 -1.30 -11.39
C ASP A 377 -9.68 -2.00 -12.53
N ILE A 378 -9.75 -3.33 -12.58
CA ILE A 378 -9.04 -4.14 -13.57
C ILE A 378 -10.05 -4.81 -14.49
N TYR A 379 -9.96 -4.48 -15.77
CA TYR A 379 -10.67 -5.09 -16.87
C TYR A 379 -9.82 -5.00 -18.14
N PHE A 380 -10.02 -5.94 -19.04
CA PHE A 380 -9.22 -6.11 -20.24
C PHE A 380 -9.95 -5.59 -21.48
N ASP A 381 -9.21 -4.96 -22.37
CA ASP A 381 -9.68 -4.67 -23.71
C ASP A 381 -9.73 -5.94 -24.58
N GLY A 382 -10.06 -5.79 -25.86
CA GLY A 382 -10.14 -6.91 -26.81
C GLY A 382 -8.81 -7.62 -27.08
N GLN A 383 -7.67 -7.07 -26.65
CA GLN A 383 -6.35 -7.66 -26.79
C GLN A 383 -5.85 -8.32 -25.50
N GLY A 384 -6.59 -8.21 -24.39
CA GLY A 384 -6.16 -8.73 -23.09
C GLY A 384 -5.40 -7.71 -22.24
N ASP A 385 -5.45 -6.43 -22.59
CA ASP A 385 -4.73 -5.37 -21.88
C ASP A 385 -5.63 -4.56 -20.95
N SER A 386 -5.15 -4.33 -19.74
CA SER A 386 -5.76 -3.39 -18.81
C SER A 386 -5.23 -1.98 -19.04
N LEU A 387 -6.14 -1.01 -19.10
CA LEU A 387 -5.78 0.39 -19.22
C LEU A 387 -4.99 0.89 -17.99
N GLY A 388 -5.30 0.35 -16.80
CA GLY A 388 -4.66 0.66 -15.52
C GLY A 388 -4.59 2.16 -15.18
N ASN A 389 -3.83 2.50 -14.14
CA ASN A 389 -3.51 3.87 -13.77
C ASN A 389 -2.01 4.11 -13.92
N VAL A 390 -1.63 5.31 -14.38
CA VAL A 390 -0.25 5.79 -14.29
C VAL A 390 -0.25 6.99 -13.36
N MET A 391 0.53 6.88 -12.29
CA MET A 391 0.75 7.93 -11.30
C MET A 391 2.16 8.48 -11.46
N MET A 392 2.42 9.67 -10.90
CA MET A 392 3.76 10.26 -10.92
C MET A 392 4.30 10.37 -9.50
N GLY A 393 5.48 9.85 -9.24
CA GLY A 393 6.19 10.08 -7.99
C GLY A 393 7.43 10.95 -8.16
N LEU A 394 7.95 11.41 -7.04
CA LEU A 394 9.12 12.25 -6.88
C LEU A 394 10.00 11.64 -5.80
N TRP A 395 11.27 11.42 -6.12
CA TRP A 395 12.27 11.06 -5.13
C TRP A 395 12.69 12.27 -4.30
N HIS A 396 12.64 12.11 -2.98
CA HIS A 396 13.10 13.12 -2.03
C HIS A 396 13.65 12.44 -0.76
N LYS A 397 14.89 12.75 -0.41
CA LYS A 397 15.65 12.17 0.71
C LYS A 397 15.64 10.63 0.70
N GLY A 398 15.77 10.04 -0.49
CA GLY A 398 15.77 8.59 -0.68
C GLY A 398 14.41 7.92 -0.45
N LEU A 399 13.32 8.68 -0.40
CA LEU A 399 11.94 8.17 -0.37
C LEU A 399 11.24 8.49 -1.69
N PHE A 400 10.52 7.52 -2.23
CA PHE A 400 9.65 7.72 -3.40
C PHE A 400 8.27 8.13 -2.90
N LEU A 401 7.87 9.36 -3.21
CA LEU A 401 6.63 9.95 -2.71
C LEU A 401 5.75 10.41 -3.88
N PRO A 402 4.43 10.55 -3.71
CA PRO A 402 3.59 11.11 -4.77
C PRO A 402 4.04 12.51 -5.17
N ALA A 403 4.17 12.79 -6.48
CA ALA A 403 4.43 14.15 -6.93
C ALA A 403 3.28 15.10 -6.53
N PHE A 404 3.58 16.39 -6.36
CA PHE A 404 2.62 17.39 -5.88
C PHE A 404 1.39 17.56 -6.78
N ARG A 405 1.48 17.15 -8.04
CA ARG A 405 0.38 17.12 -8.99
C ARG A 405 0.24 15.68 -9.46
N GLN A 406 -0.99 15.17 -9.47
CA GLN A 406 -1.35 13.92 -10.11
C GLN A 406 -2.37 14.21 -11.20
N TYR A 407 -2.42 13.36 -12.21
CA TYR A 407 -3.52 13.35 -13.17
C TYR A 407 -4.18 11.99 -13.09
N LEU A 408 -5.32 11.93 -12.43
CA LEU A 408 -6.03 10.68 -12.14
C LEU A 408 -7.35 10.64 -12.91
N GLU A 409 -7.80 9.45 -13.25
CA GLU A 409 -9.11 9.26 -13.86
C GLU A 409 -10.22 9.43 -12.82
N ASN A 410 -11.31 10.09 -13.21
CA ASN A 410 -12.45 10.31 -12.34
C ASN A 410 -13.46 9.16 -12.46
N SER A 411 -13.41 8.19 -11.56
CA SER A 411 -14.28 7.01 -11.59
C SER A 411 -15.78 7.33 -11.42
N SER A 412 -16.15 8.49 -10.85
CA SER A 412 -17.55 8.91 -10.76
C SER A 412 -18.14 9.33 -12.10
N GLU A 413 -17.32 9.85 -13.02
CA GLU A 413 -17.77 10.24 -14.37
C GLU A 413 -18.04 9.03 -15.27
N LEU A 414 -17.31 7.92 -15.05
CA LEU A 414 -17.50 6.67 -15.78
C LEU A 414 -18.80 5.93 -15.40
N ARG A 415 -19.33 6.16 -14.19
CA ARG A 415 -20.53 5.47 -13.66
C ARG A 415 -21.86 6.18 -13.94
N GLY A 416 -21.84 7.27 -14.72
CA GLY A 416 -23.05 8.06 -14.99
C GLY A 416 -23.63 8.77 -13.75
N GLU A 417 -22.87 8.81 -12.64
CA GLU A 417 -23.25 9.52 -11.43
C GLU A 417 -22.94 11.01 -11.60
N GLY A 418 -23.94 11.74 -12.13
CA GLY A 418 -24.11 13.19 -11.96
C GLY A 418 -22.83 14.01 -12.01
N SER A 419 -22.44 14.38 -13.23
CA SER A 419 -21.59 15.52 -13.58
C SER A 419 -21.52 16.60 -12.47
N ALA A 420 -20.36 16.71 -11.82
CA ALA A 420 -19.86 18.01 -11.34
C ALA A 420 -19.36 18.89 -12.53
N ALA A 421 -19.69 18.52 -13.76
CA ALA A 421 -19.42 19.29 -14.98
C ALA A 421 -20.45 20.40 -15.28
N ALA A 422 -21.31 20.78 -14.32
CA ALA A 422 -22.34 21.80 -14.53
C ALA A 422 -22.08 23.17 -13.88
N SER A 423 -20.97 23.41 -13.18
CA SER A 423 -20.80 24.69 -12.46
C SER A 423 -19.36 25.17 -12.27
N GLY A 424 -18.60 25.25 -13.36
CA GLY A 424 -17.30 25.94 -13.34
C GLY A 424 -16.71 26.10 -14.73
N VAL A 425 -16.23 27.30 -15.04
CA VAL A 425 -15.45 27.61 -16.24
C VAL A 425 -14.28 26.63 -16.32
N ARG A 426 -14.28 25.75 -17.33
CA ARG A 426 -13.18 24.81 -17.58
C ARG A 426 -11.93 25.60 -17.96
N GLN A 427 -10.92 25.60 -17.11
CA GLN A 427 -9.58 26.10 -17.47
C GLN A 427 -8.80 24.98 -18.14
N ASP A 428 -8.09 25.29 -19.23
CA ASP A 428 -7.35 24.36 -20.09
C ASP A 428 -6.13 23.68 -19.39
N ASN A 429 -5.91 23.98 -18.11
CA ASN A 429 -4.82 23.47 -17.29
C ASN A 429 -5.24 22.37 -16.29
N ASP A 430 -6.55 22.18 -16.05
CA ASP A 430 -7.04 21.26 -15.00
C ASP A 430 -7.09 19.78 -15.43
N PHE A 431 -6.78 19.47 -16.69
CA PHE A 431 -6.84 18.12 -17.22
C PHE A 431 -5.77 17.89 -18.29
N ILE A 432 -5.46 16.62 -18.50
CA ILE A 432 -4.71 16.14 -19.66
C ILE A 432 -5.51 15.07 -20.38
N THR A 433 -5.38 15.04 -21.70
CA THR A 433 -5.91 13.94 -22.51
C THR A 433 -4.75 13.03 -22.87
N VAL A 434 -4.82 11.78 -22.44
CA VAL A 434 -3.85 10.74 -22.76
C VAL A 434 -4.60 9.68 -23.57
N GLU A 435 -4.27 9.60 -24.85
CA GLU A 435 -5.04 8.84 -25.85
C GLU A 435 -6.52 9.26 -25.90
N SER A 436 -7.43 8.44 -25.35
CA SER A 436 -8.87 8.70 -25.28
C SER A 436 -9.37 9.03 -23.87
N ARG A 437 -8.48 9.02 -22.86
CA ARG A 437 -8.83 9.25 -21.45
C ARG A 437 -8.57 10.69 -21.06
N THR A 438 -9.54 11.29 -20.39
CA THR A 438 -9.37 12.61 -19.75
C THR A 438 -9.01 12.39 -18.28
N LEU A 439 -7.80 12.78 -17.92
CA LEU A 439 -7.28 12.69 -16.56
C LEU A 439 -7.36 14.08 -15.93
N THR A 440 -7.92 14.17 -14.73
CA THR A 440 -8.10 15.45 -14.02
C THR A 440 -6.95 15.67 -13.05
N GLU A 441 -6.49 16.92 -12.93
CA GLU A 441 -5.48 17.31 -11.96
C GLU A 441 -6.02 17.13 -10.53
N THR A 442 -5.27 16.38 -9.73
CA THR A 442 -5.44 16.23 -8.29
C THR A 442 -4.18 16.75 -7.60
N ARG A 443 -4.33 17.72 -6.70
CA ARG A 443 -3.21 18.28 -5.93
C ARG A 443 -2.90 17.38 -4.74
N VAL A 444 -1.61 17.13 -4.52
CA VAL A 444 -1.09 16.44 -3.34
C VAL A 444 -0.50 17.48 -2.39
N VAL A 445 -1.01 17.51 -1.16
CA VAL A 445 -0.52 18.36 -0.08
C VAL A 445 0.01 17.46 1.03
N TYR A 446 1.30 17.61 1.32
CA TYR A 446 1.90 16.92 2.45
C TYR A 446 1.51 17.65 3.73
N ALA A 447 1.04 16.91 4.72
CA ALA A 447 0.57 17.51 5.97
C ALA A 447 1.16 16.76 7.16
N GLY A 448 1.64 17.51 8.15
CA GLY A 448 2.22 16.95 9.37
C GLY A 448 1.67 17.62 10.63
N ILE A 449 1.62 16.85 11.71
CA ILE A 449 1.14 17.28 13.02
C ILE A 449 2.18 16.92 14.07
N ASP A 450 2.54 17.88 14.92
CA ASP A 450 3.39 17.66 16.08
C ASP A 450 2.73 18.16 17.36
N ILE A 451 2.57 17.27 18.34
CA ILE A 451 1.84 17.55 19.58
C ILE A 451 2.75 18.26 20.57
N ASN A 452 2.34 19.46 20.99
CA ASN A 452 2.99 20.17 22.09
C ASN A 452 2.46 19.67 23.45
N LYS A 453 1.13 19.67 23.63
CA LYS A 453 0.49 19.28 24.91
C LYS A 453 -0.94 18.77 24.72
N ILE A 454 -1.34 17.83 25.57
CA ILE A 454 -2.73 17.37 25.75
C ILE A 454 -3.13 17.53 27.22
N TYR A 455 -4.31 18.08 27.48
CA TYR A 455 -4.81 18.34 28.84
C TYR A 455 -6.35 18.42 28.88
N ASN A 456 -6.94 18.67 30.05
CA ASN A 456 -8.39 18.71 30.27
C ASN A 456 -9.14 17.47 29.77
N LEU A 457 -8.56 16.28 30.01
CA LEU A 457 -9.18 15.01 29.64
C LEU A 457 -10.41 14.74 30.51
N ASP A 458 -11.60 14.80 29.92
CA ASP A 458 -12.88 14.45 30.53
C ASP A 458 -13.28 13.06 30.03
N THR A 459 -13.14 12.05 30.91
CA THR A 459 -13.43 10.65 30.58
C THR A 459 -14.92 10.37 30.42
N ASP A 460 -15.77 11.19 31.03
CA ASP A 460 -17.23 11.00 31.02
C ASP A 460 -17.82 11.53 29.71
N LYS A 461 -17.33 12.68 29.25
CA LYS A 461 -17.75 13.30 27.98
C LYS A 461 -16.90 12.86 26.79
N GLY A 462 -15.77 12.22 27.04
CA GLY A 462 -14.80 11.86 26.00
C GLY A 462 -14.13 13.06 25.34
N THR A 463 -13.94 14.17 26.06
CA THR A 463 -13.35 15.40 25.50
C THR A 463 -11.95 15.68 26.02
N TYR A 464 -11.12 16.34 25.22
CA TYR A 464 -9.77 16.78 25.62
C TYR A 464 -9.33 18.02 24.87
N THR A 465 -8.44 18.81 25.46
CA THR A 465 -7.79 19.95 24.79
C THR A 465 -6.44 19.52 24.23
N ALA A 466 -6.17 19.84 22.97
CA ALA A 466 -4.88 19.61 22.31
C ALA A 466 -4.26 20.93 21.83
N ASP A 467 -2.96 21.11 22.12
CA ASP A 467 -2.07 22.16 21.60
C ASP A 467 -1.03 21.50 20.70
N PHE A 468 -1.01 21.85 19.42
CA PHE A 468 -0.14 21.21 18.44
C PHE A 468 0.25 22.16 17.31
N TYR A 469 1.36 21.82 16.66
CA TYR A 469 1.79 22.42 15.41
C TYR A 469 1.24 21.60 14.24
N LEU A 470 0.73 22.29 13.23
CA LEU A 470 0.24 21.73 11.97
C LEU A 470 1.00 22.42 10.85
N TRP A 471 1.52 21.68 9.89
CA TRP A 471 2.12 22.27 8.69
C TRP A 471 1.63 21.59 7.42
N PHE A 472 1.64 22.36 6.34
CA PHE A 472 1.34 21.91 4.99
C PHE A 472 2.50 22.23 4.07
N ARG A 473 3.00 21.24 3.34
CA ARG A 473 4.00 21.36 2.29
C ARG A 473 3.36 21.05 0.94
N PHE A 474 3.36 22.04 0.05
CA PHE A 474 2.65 22.00 -1.23
C PHE A 474 3.41 22.76 -2.31
N GLN A 475 3.09 22.51 -3.58
CA GLN A 475 3.66 23.24 -4.71
C GLN A 475 2.59 24.16 -5.33
N GLY A 476 2.93 25.43 -5.56
CA GLY A 476 1.98 26.41 -6.12
C GLY A 476 1.03 27.00 -5.07
N GLU A 477 -0.26 27.07 -5.40
CA GLU A 477 -1.29 27.65 -4.52
C GLU A 477 -2.10 26.58 -3.80
N PHE A 478 -2.40 26.85 -2.52
CA PHE A 478 -3.20 26.00 -1.65
C PHE A 478 -4.12 26.88 -0.79
N ASP A 479 -5.40 26.53 -0.76
CA ASP A 479 -6.40 27.13 0.11
C ASP A 479 -6.45 26.35 1.42
N ASP A 480 -5.90 26.96 2.47
CA ASP A 480 -5.88 26.45 3.84
C ASP A 480 -7.01 27.05 4.71
N THR A 481 -7.79 27.99 4.17
CA THR A 481 -8.94 28.58 4.89
C THR A 481 -10.10 27.60 5.01
N GLY A 482 -10.15 26.61 4.11
CA GLY A 482 -11.13 25.53 4.12
C GLY A 482 -10.76 24.33 5.02
N ILE A 483 -9.69 24.41 5.82
CA ILE A 483 -9.36 23.34 6.75
C ILE A 483 -10.39 23.26 7.88
N THR A 484 -10.89 22.05 8.12
CA THR A 484 -11.83 21.74 9.18
C THR A 484 -11.40 20.52 9.97
N PHE A 485 -11.79 20.48 11.24
CA PHE A 485 -11.49 19.40 12.17
C PHE A 485 -12.82 18.71 12.55
N PRO A 486 -13.18 17.58 11.92
CA PRO A 486 -14.46 16.92 12.17
C PRO A 486 -14.70 16.54 13.64
N ASP A 487 -13.62 16.25 14.37
CA ASP A 487 -13.68 15.82 15.77
C ASP A 487 -13.63 16.98 16.77
N ALA A 488 -13.53 18.24 16.30
CA ALA A 488 -13.48 19.38 17.20
C ALA A 488 -14.85 19.63 17.87
N VAL A 489 -14.83 19.96 19.17
CA VAL A 489 -16.04 20.28 19.95
C VAL A 489 -16.70 21.55 19.42
N ASN A 490 -15.88 22.54 19.07
CA ASN A 490 -16.28 23.80 18.44
C ASN A 490 -15.53 23.95 17.10
N PRO A 491 -16.11 24.62 16.09
CA PRO A 491 -15.40 24.88 14.84
C PRO A 491 -14.06 25.58 15.06
N VAL A 492 -13.00 25.05 14.46
CA VAL A 492 -11.64 25.60 14.52
C VAL A 492 -11.30 26.20 13.17
N THR A 493 -10.87 27.46 13.16
CA THR A 493 -10.34 28.14 11.97
C THR A 493 -8.85 28.34 12.16
N LEU A 494 -8.07 28.08 11.12
CA LEU A 494 -6.63 28.37 11.13
C LEU A 494 -6.44 29.89 11.10
N GLY A 495 -5.62 30.41 12.02
CA GLY A 495 -5.19 31.81 12.00
C GLY A 495 -4.08 32.05 10.98
N GLU A 496 -3.40 33.19 11.08
CA GLU A 496 -2.22 33.47 10.25
C GLU A 496 -1.10 32.45 10.47
N PRO A 497 -0.43 31.98 9.40
CA PRO A 497 0.70 31.07 9.54
C PRO A 497 1.86 31.77 10.26
N PHE A 498 2.44 31.13 11.26
CA PHE A 498 3.57 31.69 12.00
C PHE A 498 4.91 31.47 11.28
N MET A 499 4.96 30.56 10.30
CA MET A 499 6.09 30.37 9.38
C MET A 499 5.59 30.09 7.98
N THR A 500 6.20 30.76 6.99
CA THR A 500 6.07 30.43 5.58
C THR A 500 7.47 30.43 4.95
N ASP A 501 7.90 29.29 4.42
CA ASP A 501 9.15 29.17 3.67
C ASP A 501 8.83 28.72 2.24
N ARG A 502 9.52 29.33 1.26
CA ARG A 502 9.36 29.02 -0.16
C ARG A 502 10.72 28.66 -0.75
N SER A 503 10.87 27.41 -1.14
CA SER A 503 12.10 26.92 -1.76
C SER A 503 12.15 27.25 -3.26
N LYS A 504 13.32 26.99 -3.88
CA LYS A 504 13.60 27.28 -5.30
C LYS A 504 12.62 26.62 -6.30
N GLU A 505 11.93 25.55 -5.91
CA GLU A 505 11.03 24.78 -6.79
C GLU A 505 9.54 25.13 -6.63
N ASN A 506 9.25 26.34 -6.11
CA ASN A 506 7.88 26.76 -5.81
C ASN A 506 7.17 25.86 -4.79
N ILE A 507 7.94 25.15 -3.97
CA ILE A 507 7.43 24.39 -2.83
C ILE A 507 7.32 25.36 -1.66
N THR A 508 6.11 25.49 -1.13
CA THR A 508 5.81 26.33 0.02
C THR A 508 5.49 25.44 1.21
N VAL A 509 6.02 25.79 2.38
CA VAL A 509 5.60 25.22 3.65
C VAL A 509 4.91 26.29 4.47
N ARG A 510 3.68 26.04 4.94
CA ARG A 510 2.93 26.90 5.86
C ARG A 510 2.69 26.18 7.18
N SER A 511 2.98 26.83 8.29
CA SER A 511 2.85 26.25 9.64
C SER A 511 1.93 27.07 10.54
N TYR A 512 1.11 26.35 11.33
CA TYR A 512 0.07 26.86 12.22
C TYR A 512 0.23 26.26 13.61
N ARG A 513 -0.15 27.01 14.65
CA ARG A 513 -0.35 26.48 15.99
C ARG A 513 -1.84 26.41 16.25
N VAL A 514 -2.33 25.25 16.64
CA VAL A 514 -3.75 24.99 16.88
C VAL A 514 -3.93 24.61 18.33
N ILE A 515 -4.85 25.28 19.02
CA ILE A 515 -5.29 24.97 20.38
C ILE A 515 -6.80 24.84 20.36
N ALA A 516 -7.32 23.64 20.57
CA ALA A 516 -8.75 23.39 20.51
C ALA A 516 -9.16 22.16 21.35
N ASP A 517 -10.46 22.08 21.62
CA ASP A 517 -11.09 20.94 22.27
C ASP A 517 -11.59 19.94 21.23
N PHE A 518 -11.30 18.66 21.44
CA PHE A 518 -11.65 17.55 20.56
C PHE A 518 -12.46 16.50 21.31
N LYS A 519 -13.30 15.79 20.56
CA LYS A 519 -14.04 14.62 21.01
C LYS A 519 -13.29 13.37 20.60
N SER A 520 -13.12 12.46 21.54
CA SER A 520 -12.84 11.06 21.26
C SER A 520 -14.13 10.25 21.39
N ASN A 521 -14.09 9.01 20.91
CA ASN A 521 -15.10 8.02 21.26
C ASN A 521 -15.15 7.87 22.79
N ALA A 522 -16.30 7.41 23.30
CA ALA A 522 -16.46 7.15 24.73
C ALA A 522 -15.32 6.25 25.24
N PHE A 523 -14.74 6.63 26.38
CA PHE A 523 -13.59 5.94 26.94
C PHE A 523 -14.01 4.52 27.32
N ASP A 524 -13.33 3.52 26.77
CA ASP A 524 -13.56 2.14 27.14
C ASP A 524 -12.83 1.84 28.45
N LEU A 525 -13.57 1.90 29.55
CA LEU A 525 -13.06 1.63 30.91
C LEU A 525 -13.27 0.18 31.36
N SER A 526 -13.72 -0.71 30.47
CA SER A 526 -14.00 -2.12 30.80
C SER A 526 -12.79 -2.87 31.36
N ALA A 527 -11.59 -2.47 30.93
CA ALA A 527 -10.33 -3.06 31.34
C ALA A 527 -9.62 -2.31 32.48
N TYR A 528 -10.31 -1.42 33.22
CA TYR A 528 -9.68 -0.65 34.31
C TYR A 528 -8.96 -1.56 35.33
N PRO A 529 -7.72 -1.25 35.76
CA PRO A 529 -6.91 -0.07 35.44
C PRO A 529 -5.98 -0.21 34.21
N PHE A 530 -6.09 -1.29 33.44
CA PHE A 530 -5.27 -1.60 32.26
C PHE A 530 -5.85 -1.06 30.95
N ASP A 531 -6.82 -0.16 31.05
CA ASP A 531 -7.49 0.44 29.93
C ASP A 531 -6.54 1.28 29.07
N ARG A 532 -6.80 1.24 27.76
CA ARG A 532 -6.06 1.96 26.73
C ARG A 532 -7.04 2.78 25.92
N GLN A 533 -6.64 4.00 25.60
CA GLN A 533 -7.50 4.95 24.90
C GLN A 533 -6.79 5.47 23.66
N VAL A 534 -7.56 5.82 22.65
CA VAL A 534 -7.07 6.48 21.44
C VAL A 534 -7.69 7.86 21.39
N LEU A 535 -6.86 8.90 21.41
CA LEU A 535 -7.28 10.27 21.14
C LEU A 535 -7.02 10.55 19.67
N ARG A 536 -8.02 10.98 18.91
CA ARG A 536 -7.92 11.20 17.47
C ARG A 536 -8.11 12.66 17.11
N ILE A 537 -7.18 13.18 16.29
CA ILE A 537 -7.33 14.47 15.63
C ILE A 537 -7.44 14.20 14.13
N SER A 538 -8.62 14.39 13.55
CA SER A 538 -8.81 14.37 12.10
C SER A 538 -8.88 15.77 11.51
N LEU A 539 -8.35 15.93 10.29
CA LEU A 539 -8.52 17.11 9.46
C LEU A 539 -8.93 16.76 8.03
N ARG A 540 -9.69 17.66 7.42
CA ARG A 540 -10.08 17.61 6.00
C ARG A 540 -10.34 19.01 5.45
N HIS A 541 -10.39 19.13 4.14
CA HIS A 541 -10.94 20.32 3.51
C HIS A 541 -12.49 20.26 3.49
N LYS A 542 -13.16 21.38 3.72
CA LYS A 542 -14.64 21.46 3.65
C LYS A 542 -15.17 21.22 2.24
N ASP A 543 -14.60 21.92 1.26
CA ASP A 543 -15.16 22.07 -0.08
C ASP A 543 -14.38 21.36 -1.20
N GLN A 544 -13.19 20.81 -0.91
CA GLN A 544 -12.34 20.20 -1.93
C GLN A 544 -12.48 18.68 -1.87
N PRO A 545 -13.12 18.04 -2.85
CA PRO A 545 -13.23 16.58 -2.89
C PRO A 545 -11.86 15.94 -3.13
N ARG A 546 -11.77 14.64 -2.84
CA ARG A 546 -10.55 13.84 -3.03
C ARG A 546 -10.02 13.90 -4.47
N THR A 547 -10.90 14.04 -5.45
CA THR A 547 -10.54 14.18 -6.87
C THR A 547 -9.75 15.46 -7.17
N LYS A 548 -9.79 16.46 -6.28
CA LYS A 548 -9.05 17.73 -6.41
C LYS A 548 -7.91 17.88 -5.40
N LEU A 549 -8.03 17.25 -4.22
CA LEU A 549 -7.06 17.39 -3.14
C LEU A 549 -6.88 16.09 -2.35
N ILE A 550 -5.62 15.64 -2.25
CA ILE A 550 -5.21 14.51 -1.42
C ILE A 550 -4.18 15.00 -0.39
N TYR A 551 -4.43 14.68 0.88
CA TYR A 551 -3.46 14.85 1.95
C TYR A 551 -2.59 13.61 2.08
N VAL A 552 -1.28 13.82 2.18
CA VAL A 552 -0.29 12.76 2.41
C VAL A 552 0.46 13.05 3.70
N PRO A 553 0.61 12.08 4.62
CA PRO A 553 1.40 12.28 5.83
C PRO A 553 2.83 12.72 5.53
N ASP A 554 3.24 13.87 6.05
CA ASP A 554 4.61 14.37 5.90
C ASP A 554 5.51 13.71 6.95
N ALA A 555 6.36 12.77 6.53
CA ALA A 555 7.19 12.02 7.46
C ALA A 555 8.23 12.92 8.17
N PRO A 556 8.55 12.71 9.46
CA PRO A 556 9.48 13.54 10.23
C PRO A 556 10.93 13.65 9.68
N GLY A 557 11.31 12.81 8.71
CA GLY A 557 12.59 12.89 7.99
C GLY A 557 12.56 13.70 6.68
N LEU A 558 11.36 14.02 6.19
CA LEU A 558 11.14 14.80 4.96
C LEU A 558 11.10 16.30 5.25
N SER A 559 10.53 16.68 6.40
CA SER A 559 10.31 18.09 6.74
C SER A 559 11.59 18.79 7.22
N GLU A 560 12.03 19.79 6.45
CA GLU A 560 12.97 20.83 6.89
C GLU A 560 12.29 21.90 7.77
N ALA A 561 10.96 21.91 7.75
CA ALA A 561 10.09 22.86 8.40
C ALA A 561 9.64 22.43 9.80
N ASP A 562 10.35 21.49 10.43
CA ASP A 562 10.18 21.22 11.86
C ASP A 562 10.36 22.54 12.64
N PRO A 563 9.29 23.11 13.22
CA PRO A 563 9.35 24.42 13.86
C PRO A 563 10.20 24.39 15.15
N VAL A 564 10.70 23.21 15.56
CA VAL A 564 11.65 23.07 16.67
C VAL A 564 12.88 22.23 16.25
N PRO A 565 13.88 22.86 15.59
CA PRO A 565 15.04 22.18 14.98
C PRO A 565 15.86 21.27 15.92
N SER A 566 15.81 21.51 17.23
CA SER A 566 16.57 20.82 18.27
C SER A 566 15.95 19.50 18.78
N ARG A 567 14.81 19.06 18.24
CA ARG A 567 14.02 17.92 18.79
C ARG A 567 13.92 16.66 17.92
N LYS A 568 14.65 16.60 16.79
CA LYS A 568 14.55 15.57 15.73
C LYS A 568 14.90 14.11 16.10
N LYS A 569 15.44 13.80 17.29
CA LYS A 569 16.07 12.48 17.56
C LYS A 569 15.31 11.48 18.44
N ASP A 570 14.22 11.86 19.11
CA ASP A 570 13.60 10.97 20.10
C ASP A 570 12.07 11.01 20.06
N ILE A 571 11.47 10.35 19.07
CA ILE A 571 10.01 10.13 19.04
C ILE A 571 9.57 9.20 20.20
N GLY A 572 10.44 8.29 20.64
CA GLY A 572 10.18 7.36 21.75
C GLY A 572 10.35 7.93 23.16
N LYS A 573 10.89 9.15 23.31
CA LYS A 573 11.07 9.84 24.61
C LYS A 573 10.56 11.29 24.57
N ARG A 574 9.51 11.54 23.78
CA ARG A 574 8.81 12.83 23.74
C ARG A 574 8.24 13.12 25.13
N MET A 575 8.82 14.06 25.87
CA MET A 575 8.21 14.61 27.08
C MET A 575 7.05 15.53 26.69
N ILE A 576 5.96 14.94 26.18
CA ILE A 576 4.63 15.55 26.24
C ILE A 576 4.36 15.74 27.73
N GLN A 577 3.95 16.95 28.16
CA GLN A 577 3.57 17.12 29.56
C GLN A 577 2.58 16.01 29.93
N PRO A 578 2.79 15.30 31.05
CA PRO A 578 1.97 14.15 31.37
C PRO A 578 0.50 14.56 31.34
N VAL A 579 -0.26 13.94 30.45
CA VAL A 579 -1.73 13.94 30.53
C VAL A 579 -2.04 13.43 31.94
N ALA A 580 -2.80 14.18 32.74
CA ALA A 580 -2.93 13.90 34.17
C ALA A 580 -3.37 12.44 34.42
N GLY A 581 -2.48 11.60 34.97
CA GLY A 581 -2.71 10.17 35.21
C GLY A 581 -2.46 9.22 34.02
N TRP A 582 -2.12 9.75 32.84
CA TRP A 582 -1.93 9.00 31.60
C TRP A 582 -0.55 9.23 30.98
N LYS A 583 -0.11 8.27 30.18
CA LYS A 583 1.15 8.24 29.44
C LYS A 583 0.84 7.96 27.98
N VAL A 584 1.47 8.70 27.07
CA VAL A 584 1.41 8.42 25.63
C VAL A 584 2.30 7.22 25.32
N VAL A 585 1.72 6.24 24.64
CA VAL A 585 2.38 4.99 24.22
C VAL A 585 2.94 5.14 22.82
N ASP A 586 2.13 5.66 21.91
CA ASP A 586 2.41 5.70 20.48
C ASP A 586 1.57 6.80 19.80
N MET A 587 2.06 7.28 18.66
CA MET A 587 1.37 8.22 17.80
C MET A 587 1.45 7.78 16.35
N SER A 588 0.31 7.72 15.66
CA SER A 588 0.22 7.28 14.28
C SER A 588 -0.45 8.35 13.42
N LEU A 589 0.30 8.90 12.46
CA LEU A 589 -0.21 9.81 11.45
C LEU A 589 -0.51 9.03 10.17
N PHE A 590 -1.75 9.08 9.69
CA PHE A 590 -2.16 8.35 8.49
C PHE A 590 -3.29 9.09 7.76
N GLN A 591 -3.50 8.72 6.50
CA GLN A 591 -4.60 9.21 5.69
C GLN A 591 -5.68 8.14 5.54
N ASP A 592 -6.92 8.57 5.35
CA ASP A 592 -8.04 7.75 4.91
C ASP A 592 -8.99 8.55 4.01
N ILE A 593 -10.09 7.90 3.61
CA ILE A 593 -11.10 8.49 2.73
C ILE A 593 -12.42 8.60 3.52
N LEU A 594 -12.98 9.80 3.59
CA LEU A 594 -14.27 10.06 4.21
C LEU A 594 -15.30 10.33 3.11
N THR A 595 -16.32 9.47 2.99
CA THR A 595 -17.41 9.65 2.04
C THR A 595 -18.64 10.24 2.74
N LEU A 596 -19.13 11.38 2.25
CA LEU A 596 -20.28 12.10 2.77
C LEU A 596 -21.38 12.21 1.71
N ALA A 597 -22.64 12.35 2.13
CA ALA A 597 -23.73 12.66 1.22
C ALA A 597 -23.56 14.09 0.68
N GLY A 598 -23.46 14.23 -0.64
CA GLY A 598 -23.36 15.50 -1.35
C GLY A 598 -24.70 16.23 -1.48
N PRO A 599 -24.69 17.46 -2.01
CA PRO A 599 -25.88 18.32 -2.16
C PRO A 599 -27.01 17.64 -2.95
N ASP A 600 -26.66 16.86 -3.97
CA ASP A 600 -27.60 16.17 -4.86
C ASP A 600 -27.85 14.70 -4.47
N ARG A 601 -27.55 14.31 -3.22
CA ARG A 601 -27.55 12.92 -2.70
C ARG A 601 -26.49 11.99 -3.30
N ASN A 602 -25.64 12.48 -4.19
CA ASN A 602 -24.47 11.72 -4.66
C ASN A 602 -23.39 11.68 -3.57
N ALA A 603 -22.74 10.53 -3.40
CA ALA A 603 -21.66 10.37 -2.44
C ALA A 603 -20.42 11.17 -2.90
N VAL A 604 -19.87 12.02 -2.03
CA VAL A 604 -18.64 12.78 -2.28
C VAL A 604 -17.58 12.32 -1.30
N SER A 605 -16.46 11.84 -1.84
CA SER A 605 -15.31 11.41 -1.05
C SER A 605 -14.33 12.55 -0.84
N TYR A 606 -13.84 12.68 0.39
CA TYR A 606 -12.85 13.65 0.82
C TYR A 606 -11.61 12.92 1.33
N SER A 607 -10.43 13.47 1.01
CA SER A 607 -9.20 13.06 1.69
C SER A 607 -9.22 13.58 3.12
N ARG A 608 -8.94 12.69 4.08
CA ARG A 608 -8.84 13.02 5.50
C ARG A 608 -7.50 12.54 6.03
N MET A 609 -6.88 13.38 6.86
CA MET A 609 -5.65 13.05 7.57
C MET A 609 -5.96 12.93 9.06
N ASN A 610 -5.39 11.92 9.70
CA ASN A 610 -5.71 11.51 11.06
C ASN A 610 -4.43 11.32 11.86
N LEU A 611 -4.43 11.82 13.09
CA LEU A 611 -3.43 11.53 14.11
C LEU A 611 -4.09 10.75 15.25
N ASP A 612 -3.70 9.48 15.41
CA ASP A 612 -4.07 8.65 16.54
C ASP A 612 -3.00 8.73 17.63
N ILE A 613 -3.42 9.08 18.84
CA ILE A 613 -2.55 9.21 20.01
C ILE A 613 -3.01 8.16 21.03
N ARG A 614 -2.22 7.10 21.16
CA ARG A 614 -2.53 6.00 22.08
C ARG A 614 -2.04 6.34 23.47
N ILE A 615 -2.91 6.29 24.47
CA ILE A 615 -2.58 6.56 25.87
C ILE A 615 -2.92 5.37 26.78
N GLU A 616 -2.09 5.20 27.82
CA GLU A 616 -2.24 4.20 28.88
C GLU A 616 -2.09 4.85 30.26
N ARG A 617 -2.56 4.21 31.33
CA ARG A 617 -2.40 4.76 32.69
C ARG A 617 -0.94 4.76 33.13
N LYS A 618 -0.48 5.88 33.70
CA LYS A 618 0.94 6.12 34.03
C LYS A 618 1.45 5.30 35.22
N ASP A 619 0.63 5.14 36.26
CA ASP A 619 1.03 4.55 37.55
C ASP A 619 0.25 3.26 37.88
N LEU A 620 0.29 2.28 36.97
CA LEU A 620 -0.36 0.98 37.15
C LEU A 620 0.05 0.29 38.46
N THR A 621 1.31 0.41 38.88
CA THR A 621 1.81 -0.22 40.12
C THR A 621 1.23 0.41 41.38
N SER A 622 1.11 1.74 41.43
CA SER A 622 0.49 2.46 42.54
C SER A 622 -1.02 2.19 42.60
N LEU A 623 -1.70 2.19 41.45
CA LEU A 623 -3.11 1.84 41.34
C LEU A 623 -3.35 0.38 41.74
N PHE A 624 -2.50 -0.54 41.30
CA PHE A 624 -2.56 -1.95 41.67
C PHE A 624 -2.34 -2.14 43.17
N LEU A 625 -1.29 -1.54 43.75
CA LEU A 625 -1.09 -1.61 45.21
C LEU A 625 -2.26 -0.98 45.97
N LYS A 626 -2.78 0.17 45.56
CA LYS A 626 -3.90 0.82 46.24
C LYS A 626 -5.19 -0.01 46.19
N ASN A 627 -5.48 -0.63 45.05
CA ASN A 627 -6.74 -1.35 44.84
C ASN A 627 -6.68 -2.80 45.34
N PHE A 628 -5.53 -3.46 45.24
CA PHE A 628 -5.39 -4.87 45.62
C PHE A 628 -4.74 -5.08 46.99
N SER A 629 -4.07 -4.09 47.59
CA SER A 629 -3.53 -4.27 48.96
C SER A 629 -4.60 -4.55 50.01
N PRO A 630 -5.81 -3.95 50.00
CA PRO A 630 -6.85 -4.29 50.97
C PRO A 630 -7.33 -5.73 50.80
N LEU A 631 -7.54 -6.17 49.55
CA LEU A 631 -7.92 -7.54 49.22
C LEU A 631 -6.84 -8.54 49.64
N MET A 632 -5.57 -8.21 49.42
CA MET A 632 -4.44 -9.05 49.81
C MET A 632 -4.33 -9.15 51.33
N VAL A 633 -4.54 -8.05 52.07
CA VAL A 633 -4.60 -8.05 53.54
C VAL A 633 -5.78 -8.90 54.04
N ILE A 634 -6.97 -8.75 53.44
CA ILE A 634 -8.15 -9.58 53.79
C ILE A 634 -7.87 -11.05 53.50
N ALA A 635 -7.29 -11.39 52.35
CA ALA A 635 -6.94 -12.76 51.99
C ALA A 635 -5.91 -13.36 52.95
N ILE A 636 -4.89 -12.59 53.35
CA ILE A 636 -3.91 -13.00 54.36
C ILE A 636 -4.59 -13.21 55.72
N MET A 637 -5.49 -12.31 56.13
CA MET A 637 -6.25 -12.45 57.38
C MET A 637 -7.14 -13.70 57.36
N LEU A 638 -7.88 -13.94 56.28
CA LEU A 638 -8.71 -15.14 56.11
C LEU A 638 -7.87 -16.42 56.11
N TYR A 639 -6.71 -16.40 55.44
CA TYR A 639 -5.77 -17.51 55.44
C TYR A 639 -5.18 -17.77 56.83
N MET A 640 -4.85 -16.71 57.59
CA MET A 640 -4.39 -16.84 58.97
C MET A 640 -5.48 -17.42 59.89
N VAL A 641 -6.74 -17.04 59.70
CA VAL A 641 -7.88 -17.62 60.44
C VAL A 641 -8.05 -19.11 60.11
N TYR A 642 -7.87 -19.50 58.84
CA TYR A 642 -7.92 -20.90 58.42
C TYR A 642 -6.85 -21.78 59.09
N LEU A 643 -5.68 -21.21 59.42
CA LEU A 643 -4.60 -21.93 60.12
C LEU A 643 -4.84 -22.10 61.63
N ILE A 644 -5.86 -21.46 62.21
CA ILE A 644 -6.18 -21.55 63.63
C ILE A 644 -7.14 -22.74 63.85
N PRO A 645 -6.80 -23.72 64.69
CA PRO A 645 -7.68 -24.84 65.03
C PRO A 645 -9.04 -24.39 65.58
N SER A 646 -10.13 -25.03 65.12
CA SER A 646 -11.52 -24.62 65.38
C SER A 646 -11.92 -24.62 66.86
N ASP A 647 -11.21 -25.37 67.69
CA ASP A 647 -11.41 -25.47 69.14
C ASP A 647 -10.95 -24.22 69.92
N ARG A 648 -10.13 -23.35 69.30
CA ARG A 648 -9.61 -22.12 69.91
C ARG A 648 -10.29 -20.84 69.47
N LEU A 649 -11.23 -20.90 68.52
CA LEU A 649 -11.94 -19.73 68.00
C LEU A 649 -13.23 -19.48 68.81
N SER A 650 -13.18 -18.55 69.78
CA SER A 650 -14.39 -18.12 70.51
C SER A 650 -15.38 -17.39 69.58
N ALA A 651 -16.69 -17.51 69.83
CA ALA A 651 -17.75 -16.87 69.04
C ALA A 651 -17.61 -15.33 68.89
N ARG A 652 -16.85 -14.68 69.78
CA ARG A 652 -16.56 -13.23 69.72
C ARG A 652 -15.57 -12.86 68.62
N ALA A 653 -14.70 -13.77 68.18
CA ALA A 653 -13.74 -13.52 67.11
C ALA A 653 -14.44 -13.32 65.73
N TRP A 654 -15.59 -13.98 65.54
CA TRP A 654 -16.39 -13.87 64.31
C TRP A 654 -17.03 -12.50 64.10
N ILE A 655 -17.19 -11.67 65.14
CA ILE A 655 -17.83 -10.34 65.07
C ILE A 655 -16.82 -9.22 64.78
N PHE A 656 -15.55 -9.41 65.17
CA PHE A 656 -14.51 -8.38 65.03
C PHE A 656 -13.93 -8.27 63.62
N ILE A 657 -13.85 -9.37 62.89
CA ILE A 657 -13.24 -9.39 61.56
C ILE A 657 -14.11 -8.66 60.52
N PRO A 658 -15.44 -8.87 60.46
CA PRO A 658 -16.30 -8.13 59.53
C PRO A 658 -16.34 -6.63 59.84
N SER A 659 -16.36 -6.24 61.11
CA SER A 659 -16.43 -4.83 61.51
C SER A 659 -15.14 -4.06 61.22
N LEU A 660 -13.96 -4.70 61.34
CA LEU A 660 -12.69 -4.09 60.94
C LEU A 660 -12.59 -3.93 59.42
N ALA A 661 -13.02 -4.94 58.66
CA ALA A 661 -13.08 -4.87 57.20
C ALA A 661 -14.05 -3.77 56.71
N MET A 662 -15.21 -3.63 57.35
CA MET A 662 -16.19 -2.58 57.04
C MET A 662 -15.63 -1.17 57.30
N ARG A 663 -14.89 -0.99 58.40
CA ARG A 663 -14.27 0.30 58.74
C ARG A 663 -13.13 0.69 57.79
N CYS A 664 -12.32 -0.28 57.37
CA CYS A 664 -11.31 -0.05 56.34
C CYS A 664 -11.93 0.27 54.98
N TRP A 665 -13.07 -0.34 54.66
CA TRP A 665 -13.84 -0.06 53.45
C TRP A 665 -14.48 1.35 53.46
N GLU A 666 -15.08 1.78 54.58
CA GLU A 666 -15.66 3.12 54.74
C GLU A 666 -14.60 4.24 54.62
N GLN A 667 -13.40 4.04 55.19
CA GLN A 667 -12.30 5.01 55.04
C GLN A 667 -11.71 5.05 53.62
N TYR A 668 -11.88 3.98 52.84
CA TYR A 668 -11.44 3.91 51.45
C TYR A 668 -12.43 4.59 50.50
N ILE A 669 -13.75 4.48 50.73
CA ILE A 669 -14.79 5.19 49.95
C ILE A 669 -14.76 6.71 50.17
N ALA A 670 -14.31 7.17 51.34
CA ALA A 670 -14.28 8.59 51.70
C ALA A 670 -13.07 9.38 51.13
N ARG A 671 -12.20 8.75 50.34
CA ARG A 671 -11.01 9.35 49.71
C ARG A 671 -11.01 9.10 48.21
#